data_AF-A0A3D6ECP1-F1
#
_entry.id   AF-A0A3D6ECP1-F1
#
_cell.length_a   1.000
_cell.length_b   1.000
_cell.length_c   1.000
_cell.angle_alpha   90.00
_cell.angle_beta   90.00
_cell.angle_gamma   90.00
#
_symmetry.space_group_name_H-M   'P 1'
#
loop_
_entity.id
_entity.type
_entity.pdbx_description
1 polymer ?
#
loop_
_entity_poly.entity_id
_entity_poly.type
_entity_poly.pdbx_seq_one_letter_code
_entity_poly.pdbx_strand_id
1 'polypeptide(L)'
;MKKIFTLAAAFMATAVSFQAAADSWTVTDKTEFLSAWGNLGRTTGARDTIYLAEGFNADLGTIKNFPIAGKFWVIGQTGESGTRPVMLVNFDAESPTEENSDLGFYFENVSIQFNKGGASAGSGQLFYFNKKYFDVDSIVFRNVEFTNYPRTIYRSVPPQVDGVYQKAGTVYYFEMSNCIVHNANVLDSNKWPAIYFGQVPIEIVFKNNTFYDLPYLKYIFNINYISDENGRSDGTLTFENNTVMVGSATPHDIINVGNYMGMSSTFYINNNMLLYPDWTDEYTMAPGTKKPRIMAGDYGMVYAANNVIEGYDNWAAGNSKDEETGDYTWLEADTTDNYTMATAELAWDDFYDRTNKDFSLLKEYKVYTLGKDIEGNPTYIGDGRWYLDQFPTKAAVNVTVNGSTTATLKIEPEKAIYFVGDEITLSVDLHDGLNTFTGWSDGNTDLTRTVTLTGDLNLTANVVSANYEMLWDFCQLKDGNNKTLTLPLAANHAASAENPGTFGIMTVEHSADKATYADTTSCQTRNNKAYIYNDSKEPVLFMAALLRTRLDSVVVEQEEKAVGYKGELTNACCKNPDYYYIKFSTKGMTGVKVASVILAEARMHKTTKVEYSLDNKTYNTLTTVTIDSVGDAWRDANITLPAAAENQDAVYVRWIGDTESPIVGPGMAGTDKDGNGYPVSRKYYTYQFIGNIKVTAETGGAAIEELEAEAGAALVVAQNGNQVTVSNAEAATVELYAANGALVASQAVIDGTATITLPAHGVYYIKAGKDAKAVVY
;
A
#
# COMPACT_ATOMS: atom_id res chain seq x y z
N MET A 1 -27.02 5.72 19.64
CA MET A 1 -27.92 4.54 19.66
C MET A 1 -27.49 3.63 18.52
N LYS A 2 -27.18 2.35 18.74
CA LYS A 2 -26.61 1.47 17.69
C LYS A 2 -27.69 0.89 16.76
N LYS A 3 -27.99 1.59 15.66
CA LYS A 3 -28.58 1.11 14.39
C LYS A 3 -28.18 2.10 13.29
N ILE A 4 -28.15 1.65 12.02
CA ILE A 4 -27.67 2.41 10.84
C ILE A 4 -26.11 2.49 10.84
N PHE A 5 -25.35 2.04 9.83
CA PHE A 5 -25.69 1.23 8.63
C PHE A 5 -25.07 -0.17 8.72
N THR A 6 -25.73 -1.18 8.15
CA THR A 6 -25.14 -2.51 7.89
C THR A 6 -25.76 -3.10 6.62
N LEU A 7 -25.76 -2.30 5.55
CA LEU A 7 -26.47 -2.56 4.29
C LEU A 7 -25.73 -3.58 3.39
N ALA A 8 -25.24 -4.66 4.00
CA ALA A 8 -24.54 -5.78 3.36
C ALA A 8 -25.00 -7.14 3.92
N ALA A 9 -25.46 -7.20 5.18
CA ALA A 9 -25.80 -8.46 5.84
C ALA A 9 -27.20 -9.02 5.45
N ALA A 10 -28.07 -8.22 4.84
CA ALA A 10 -29.49 -8.56 4.65
C ALA A 10 -29.78 -9.46 3.43
N PHE A 11 -28.82 -9.63 2.51
CA PHE A 11 -28.94 -10.54 1.36
C PHE A 11 -28.06 -11.81 1.47
N MET A 12 -27.44 -12.06 2.64
CA MET A 12 -26.72 -13.31 2.92
C MET A 12 -27.68 -14.49 3.21
N ALA A 13 -28.63 -14.73 2.29
CA ALA A 13 -29.69 -15.72 2.38
C ALA A 13 -29.68 -16.72 1.21
N THR A 14 -28.56 -16.87 0.51
CA THR A 14 -28.35 -17.87 -0.56
C THR A 14 -27.54 -19.05 -0.02
N ALA A 15 -28.26 -20.02 0.57
CA ALA A 15 -27.83 -21.40 0.86
C ALA A 15 -26.32 -21.70 0.93
N VAL A 16 -25.69 -21.45 2.08
CA VAL A 16 -24.53 -22.24 2.52
C VAL A 16 -24.95 -23.72 2.53
N SER A 17 -24.20 -24.59 1.85
CA SER A 17 -24.66 -25.98 1.64
C SER A 17 -24.47 -26.85 2.89
N PHE A 18 -25.37 -26.71 3.86
CA PHE A 18 -25.39 -27.48 5.11
C PHE A 18 -25.74 -28.96 4.91
N GLN A 19 -24.76 -29.75 4.46
CA GLN A 19 -24.59 -31.12 4.91
C GLN A 19 -23.30 -31.21 5.71
N ALA A 20 -23.39 -31.71 6.95
CA ALA A 20 -22.21 -31.91 7.78
C ALA A 20 -21.28 -32.94 7.12
N ALA A 21 -20.05 -32.51 6.85
CA ALA A 21 -18.94 -33.35 6.44
C ALA A 21 -18.59 -34.42 7.50
N ALA A 22 -17.91 -35.48 7.07
CA ALA A 22 -17.39 -36.52 7.96
C ALA A 22 -16.24 -35.98 8.83
N ASP A 23 -15.31 -35.25 8.20
CA ASP A 23 -14.21 -34.55 8.85
C ASP A 23 -14.25 -33.04 8.50
N SER A 24 -13.86 -32.20 9.45
CA SER A 24 -13.77 -30.76 9.22
C SER A 24 -12.74 -30.05 10.10
N TRP A 25 -12.20 -28.94 9.58
CA TRP A 25 -11.16 -28.14 10.23
C TRP A 25 -11.52 -26.66 10.12
N THR A 26 -11.29 -25.87 11.18
CA THR A 26 -11.21 -24.41 11.06
C THR A 26 -9.74 -24.02 11.05
N VAL A 27 -9.33 -23.14 10.14
CA VAL A 27 -7.92 -22.79 9.91
C VAL A 27 -7.75 -21.27 9.91
N THR A 28 -6.70 -20.81 10.58
CA THR A 28 -6.34 -19.39 10.77
C THR A 28 -5.11 -18.99 9.97
N ASP A 29 -4.23 -19.94 9.62
CA ASP A 29 -3.01 -19.69 8.85
C ASP A 29 -2.74 -20.70 7.71
N LYS A 30 -1.67 -20.42 6.95
CA LYS A 30 -1.16 -21.28 5.86
C LYS A 30 -0.83 -22.71 6.30
N THR A 31 -0.27 -22.87 7.50
CA THR A 31 0.20 -24.14 8.05
C THR A 31 -0.99 -25.04 8.37
N GLU A 32 -2.00 -24.46 9.02
CA GLU A 32 -3.26 -25.13 9.34
C GLU A 32 -4.04 -25.48 8.07
N PHE A 33 -4.13 -24.57 7.09
CA PHE A 33 -4.75 -24.87 5.79
C PHE A 33 -4.08 -26.03 5.08
N LEU A 34 -2.74 -26.01 4.94
CA LEU A 34 -2.00 -27.07 4.23
C LEU A 34 -2.04 -28.41 4.97
N SER A 35 -2.15 -28.39 6.30
CA SER A 35 -2.41 -29.59 7.12
C SER A 35 -3.81 -30.17 6.84
N ALA A 36 -4.86 -29.35 6.93
CA ALA A 36 -6.23 -29.76 6.64
C ALA A 36 -6.39 -30.28 5.19
N TRP A 37 -5.80 -29.58 4.21
CA TRP A 37 -5.76 -30.00 2.81
C TRP A 37 -5.03 -31.33 2.61
N GLY A 38 -3.97 -31.60 3.40
CA GLY A 38 -3.29 -32.89 3.42
C GLY A 38 -4.19 -34.04 3.88
N ASN A 39 -5.07 -33.77 4.85
CA ASN A 39 -5.91 -34.76 5.53
C ASN A 39 -7.26 -35.07 4.86
N LEU A 40 -7.60 -34.39 3.75
CA LEU A 40 -8.81 -34.70 2.96
C LEU A 40 -8.85 -36.20 2.56
N GLY A 41 -10.02 -36.83 2.64
CA GLY A 41 -10.21 -38.28 2.49
C GLY A 41 -9.98 -38.83 1.08
N ARG A 42 -10.05 -37.97 0.04
CA ARG A 42 -9.55 -38.21 -1.34
C ARG A 42 -10.03 -39.51 -2.00
N THR A 43 -11.19 -40.01 -1.58
CA THR A 43 -11.74 -41.31 -1.97
C THR A 43 -13.23 -41.18 -2.22
N THR A 44 -13.79 -42.05 -3.07
CA THR A 44 -15.20 -41.99 -3.43
C THR A 44 -16.11 -42.15 -2.21
N GLY A 45 -17.02 -41.19 -2.05
CA GLY A 45 -17.89 -41.04 -0.88
C GLY A 45 -17.33 -40.17 0.25
N ALA A 46 -16.05 -39.75 0.21
CA ALA A 46 -15.49 -38.79 1.17
C ALA A 46 -16.19 -37.43 1.06
N ARG A 47 -16.30 -36.72 2.19
CA ARG A 47 -17.08 -35.48 2.35
C ARG A 47 -16.45 -34.64 3.45
N ASP A 48 -15.69 -33.63 3.07
CA ASP A 48 -14.74 -32.96 3.97
C ASP A 48 -14.91 -31.43 3.95
N THR A 49 -14.64 -30.69 5.04
CA THR A 49 -14.80 -29.22 5.04
C THR A 49 -13.66 -28.45 5.73
N ILE A 50 -13.09 -27.46 5.03
CA ILE A 50 -12.14 -26.50 5.56
C ILE A 50 -12.84 -25.14 5.72
N TYR A 51 -12.98 -24.68 6.96
CA TYR A 51 -13.44 -23.32 7.27
C TYR A 51 -12.25 -22.38 7.40
N LEU A 52 -12.21 -21.31 6.61
CA LEU A 52 -11.24 -20.23 6.76
C LEU A 52 -11.77 -19.25 7.81
N ALA A 53 -11.02 -18.98 8.87
CA ALA A 53 -11.42 -18.03 9.90
C ALA A 53 -11.54 -16.58 9.37
N GLU A 54 -12.26 -15.72 10.08
CA GLU A 54 -12.29 -14.27 9.77
C GLU A 54 -10.86 -13.71 9.73
N GLY A 55 -10.58 -12.87 8.72
CA GLY A 55 -9.25 -12.25 8.55
C GLY A 55 -8.15 -13.18 8.04
N PHE A 56 -8.43 -14.46 7.76
CA PHE A 56 -7.49 -15.38 7.11
C PHE A 56 -7.01 -14.77 5.78
N ASN A 57 -5.70 -14.65 5.61
CA ASN A 57 -5.07 -14.13 4.39
C ASN A 57 -3.70 -14.81 4.20
N ALA A 58 -3.55 -15.62 3.16
CA ALA A 58 -2.34 -16.41 2.95
C ALA A 58 -2.01 -16.71 1.47
N ASP A 59 -0.73 -16.61 1.11
CA ASP A 59 -0.16 -17.35 -0.03
C ASP A 59 0.01 -18.81 0.33
N LEU A 60 -0.82 -19.67 -0.25
CA LEU A 60 -0.83 -21.11 -0.04
C LEU A 60 0.17 -21.86 -0.95
N GLY A 61 0.78 -21.17 -1.91
CA GLY A 61 1.68 -21.78 -2.88
C GLY A 61 0.95 -22.42 -4.06
N THR A 62 1.66 -23.30 -4.77
CA THR A 62 1.04 -24.21 -5.74
C THR A 62 0.55 -25.46 -5.03
N ILE A 63 -0.76 -25.69 -5.07
CA ILE A 63 -1.37 -26.89 -4.50
C ILE A 63 -1.47 -27.94 -5.61
N LYS A 64 -0.58 -28.93 -5.52
CA LYS A 64 -0.37 -30.01 -6.50
C LYS A 64 -1.14 -31.30 -6.19
N ASN A 65 -1.36 -31.56 -4.91
CA ASN A 65 -2.17 -32.67 -4.42
C ASN A 65 -3.65 -32.27 -4.39
N PHE A 66 -4.20 -31.87 -5.54
CA PHE A 66 -5.65 -31.68 -5.67
C PHE A 66 -6.37 -33.04 -5.54
N PRO A 67 -7.53 -33.13 -4.86
CA PRO A 67 -8.32 -34.36 -4.82
C PRO A 67 -8.80 -34.79 -6.22
N ILE A 68 -8.92 -36.12 -6.44
CA ILE A 68 -9.36 -36.72 -7.71
C ILE A 68 -10.64 -37.57 -7.59
N ALA A 69 -11.15 -37.73 -6.37
CA ALA A 69 -12.38 -38.42 -5.98
C ALA A 69 -12.84 -37.89 -4.61
N GLY A 70 -14.13 -38.07 -4.29
CA GLY A 70 -14.75 -37.51 -3.09
C GLY A 70 -15.03 -36.00 -3.16
N LYS A 71 -15.77 -35.48 -2.18
CA LYS A 71 -16.26 -34.09 -2.18
C LYS A 71 -15.66 -33.25 -1.06
N PHE A 72 -15.25 -32.01 -1.36
CA PHE A 72 -14.70 -31.10 -0.36
C PHE A 72 -15.19 -29.66 -0.48
N TRP A 73 -15.36 -29.01 0.67
CA TRP A 73 -15.81 -27.63 0.81
C TRP A 73 -14.70 -26.76 1.40
N VAL A 74 -14.53 -25.55 0.86
CA VAL A 74 -13.70 -24.48 1.43
C VAL A 74 -14.60 -23.27 1.66
N ILE A 75 -14.88 -22.95 2.92
CA ILE A 75 -15.90 -21.97 3.31
C ILE A 75 -15.25 -20.85 4.13
N GLY A 76 -15.33 -19.62 3.64
CA GLY A 76 -14.87 -18.46 4.41
C GLY A 76 -15.87 -18.06 5.50
N GLN A 77 -15.37 -17.80 6.71
CA GLN A 77 -16.16 -17.25 7.83
C GLN A 77 -16.06 -15.72 7.82
N THR A 78 -17.22 -15.05 7.84
CA THR A 78 -17.33 -13.60 8.02
C THR A 78 -17.75 -13.30 9.45
N GLY A 79 -17.06 -12.39 10.13
CA GLY A 79 -17.44 -11.85 11.43
C GLY A 79 -17.78 -10.36 11.33
N GLU A 80 -17.39 -9.58 12.35
CA GLU A 80 -17.80 -8.16 12.46
C GLU A 80 -17.19 -7.26 11.37
N SER A 81 -16.09 -7.67 10.72
CA SER A 81 -15.46 -6.88 9.66
C SER A 81 -16.22 -6.87 8.34
N GLY A 82 -17.11 -7.84 8.10
CA GLY A 82 -17.76 -8.04 6.80
C GLY A 82 -16.82 -8.53 5.68
N THR A 83 -15.52 -8.74 5.95
CA THR A 83 -14.53 -9.10 4.92
C THR A 83 -14.57 -10.59 4.57
N ARG A 84 -14.17 -10.93 3.34
CA ARG A 84 -13.97 -12.32 2.91
C ARG A 84 -12.53 -12.75 3.22
N PRO A 85 -12.31 -13.96 3.77
CA PRO A 85 -11.00 -14.62 3.79
C PRO A 85 -10.33 -14.64 2.40
N VAL A 86 -9.00 -14.53 2.35
CA VAL A 86 -8.23 -14.40 1.10
C VAL A 86 -7.25 -15.58 0.92
N MET A 87 -7.36 -16.25 -0.22
CA MET A 87 -6.47 -17.32 -0.67
C MET A 87 -5.65 -16.85 -1.89
N LEU A 88 -4.37 -16.59 -1.71
CA LEU A 88 -3.43 -16.48 -2.82
C LEU A 88 -2.95 -17.90 -3.17
N VAL A 89 -3.37 -18.45 -4.31
CA VAL A 89 -3.20 -19.88 -4.60
C VAL A 89 -3.12 -20.15 -6.11
N ASN A 90 -2.55 -21.31 -6.48
CA ASN A 90 -2.83 -21.92 -7.77
C ASN A 90 -2.95 -23.45 -7.63
N PHE A 91 -4.03 -24.04 -8.13
CA PHE A 91 -4.33 -25.47 -8.06
C PHE A 91 -3.96 -26.18 -9.38
N ASP A 92 -3.32 -27.35 -9.28
CA ASP A 92 -2.97 -28.25 -10.39
C ASP A 92 -3.13 -29.70 -9.89
N ALA A 93 -4.06 -30.49 -10.43
CA ALA A 93 -4.14 -31.91 -10.07
C ALA A 93 -3.05 -32.67 -10.83
N GLU A 94 -1.99 -33.15 -10.17
CA GLU A 94 -0.94 -33.91 -10.89
C GLU A 94 -1.48 -35.21 -11.55
N SER A 95 -2.48 -35.84 -10.94
CA SER A 95 -3.17 -37.03 -11.45
C SER A 95 -4.47 -36.68 -12.22
N PRO A 96 -4.88 -37.52 -13.19
CA PRO A 96 -6.26 -37.51 -13.71
C PRO A 96 -7.25 -38.04 -12.67
N THR A 97 -8.55 -37.93 -12.97
CA THR A 97 -9.59 -38.72 -12.29
C THR A 97 -9.82 -40.05 -13.02
N GLU A 98 -10.55 -40.95 -12.38
CA GLU A 98 -11.21 -42.07 -13.06
C GLU A 98 -12.47 -41.61 -13.81
N GLU A 99 -13.04 -42.50 -14.64
CA GLU A 99 -14.29 -42.27 -15.38
C GLU A 99 -15.54 -42.41 -14.47
N ASN A 100 -16.45 -41.43 -14.53
CA ASN A 100 -17.54 -41.20 -13.58
C ASN A 100 -17.06 -40.91 -12.14
N SER A 101 -15.95 -40.17 -11.97
CA SER A 101 -15.49 -39.74 -10.64
C SER A 101 -16.53 -38.90 -9.90
N ASP A 102 -16.71 -39.17 -8.60
CA ASP A 102 -17.59 -38.41 -7.71
C ASP A 102 -16.96 -37.11 -7.18
N LEU A 103 -15.81 -36.71 -7.75
CA LEU A 103 -15.09 -35.50 -7.39
C LEU A 103 -16.02 -34.28 -7.41
N GLY A 104 -16.16 -33.62 -6.27
CA GLY A 104 -16.91 -32.36 -6.16
C GLY A 104 -16.14 -31.36 -5.33
N PHE A 105 -16.01 -30.13 -5.80
CA PHE A 105 -15.36 -29.07 -5.02
C PHE A 105 -16.16 -27.78 -5.00
N TYR A 106 -16.28 -27.24 -3.79
CA TYR A 106 -17.20 -26.18 -3.44
C TYR A 106 -16.40 -25.10 -2.69
N PHE A 107 -16.35 -23.88 -3.24
CA PHE A 107 -15.74 -22.73 -2.59
C PHE A 107 -16.83 -21.71 -2.29
N GLU A 108 -17.00 -21.34 -1.03
CA GLU A 108 -18.08 -20.44 -0.59
C GLU A 108 -17.50 -19.27 0.24
N ASN A 109 -17.94 -18.03 -0.06
CA ASN A 109 -17.61 -16.82 0.72
C ASN A 109 -16.11 -16.52 0.89
N VAL A 110 -15.33 -16.60 -0.19
CA VAL A 110 -13.85 -16.47 -0.17
C VAL A 110 -13.35 -15.60 -1.33
N SER A 111 -12.22 -14.90 -1.14
CA SER A 111 -11.49 -14.20 -2.20
C SER A 111 -10.32 -15.08 -2.68
N ILE A 112 -10.25 -15.37 -3.98
CA ILE A 112 -9.25 -16.26 -4.59
C ILE A 112 -8.42 -15.50 -5.61
N GLN A 113 -7.10 -15.47 -5.40
CA GLN A 113 -6.14 -14.67 -6.16
C GLN A 113 -4.93 -15.50 -6.62
N PHE A 114 -4.23 -15.06 -7.67
CA PHE A 114 -3.08 -15.81 -8.21
C PHE A 114 -1.77 -15.44 -7.51
N ASN A 115 -1.14 -16.39 -6.82
CA ASN A 115 -0.01 -16.10 -5.95
C ASN A 115 1.31 -15.66 -6.64
N LYS A 116 1.52 -15.96 -7.93
CA LYS A 116 2.78 -15.67 -8.63
C LYS A 116 2.74 -14.37 -9.40
N GLY A 117 2.59 -13.26 -8.68
CA GLY A 117 2.54 -11.90 -9.25
C GLY A 117 1.15 -11.46 -9.73
N GLY A 118 0.10 -12.20 -9.38
CA GLY A 118 -1.28 -11.76 -9.56
C GLY A 118 -1.66 -11.47 -11.02
N ALA A 119 -2.46 -10.42 -11.23
CA ALA A 119 -2.88 -9.96 -12.55
C ALA A 119 -1.70 -9.58 -13.46
N SER A 120 -0.63 -9.01 -12.89
CA SER A 120 0.57 -8.57 -13.62
C SER A 120 1.44 -9.71 -14.18
N ALA A 121 1.13 -10.97 -13.87
CA ALA A 121 1.88 -12.11 -14.37
C ALA A 121 1.59 -12.36 -15.86
N GLY A 122 2.64 -12.52 -16.67
CA GLY A 122 2.49 -12.82 -18.11
C GLY A 122 1.81 -14.15 -18.43
N SER A 123 1.62 -15.04 -17.43
CA SER A 123 0.75 -16.23 -17.52
C SER A 123 0.44 -16.81 -16.13
N GLY A 124 -0.71 -17.49 -16.01
CA GLY A 124 -1.13 -18.20 -14.81
C GLY A 124 -2.61 -18.58 -14.85
N GLN A 125 -3.03 -19.47 -13.95
CA GLN A 125 -4.40 -19.98 -13.83
C GLN A 125 -4.69 -20.26 -12.35
N LEU A 126 -5.92 -20.04 -11.86
CA LEU A 126 -6.29 -20.37 -10.47
C LEU A 126 -6.52 -21.89 -10.31
N PHE A 127 -7.22 -22.52 -11.26
CA PHE A 127 -7.42 -23.97 -11.36
C PHE A 127 -6.93 -24.47 -12.73
N TYR A 128 -6.04 -25.47 -12.75
CA TYR A 128 -5.36 -25.90 -13.97
C TYR A 128 -5.26 -27.43 -14.13
N PHE A 129 -6.05 -27.99 -15.04
CA PHE A 129 -6.16 -29.43 -15.28
C PHE A 129 -5.69 -29.77 -16.71
N ASN A 130 -4.38 -29.62 -16.93
CA ASN A 130 -3.79 -29.65 -18.27
C ASN A 130 -3.33 -31.04 -18.73
N LYS A 131 -3.83 -31.48 -19.89
CA LYS A 131 -3.53 -32.73 -20.60
C LYS A 131 -3.87 -33.99 -19.81
N LYS A 132 -5.00 -33.97 -19.11
CA LYS A 132 -5.45 -35.01 -18.17
C LYS A 132 -6.91 -35.34 -18.43
N TYR A 133 -7.31 -36.58 -18.18
CA TYR A 133 -8.72 -36.94 -18.11
C TYR A 133 -9.26 -36.44 -16.76
N PHE A 134 -10.45 -35.85 -16.75
CA PHE A 134 -10.97 -35.16 -15.56
C PHE A 134 -12.51 -35.12 -15.61
N ASP A 135 -13.13 -36.12 -14.99
CA ASP A 135 -14.56 -36.13 -14.69
C ASP A 135 -14.81 -35.46 -13.34
N VAL A 136 -15.85 -34.62 -13.26
CA VAL A 136 -16.20 -33.87 -12.04
C VAL A 136 -17.71 -33.85 -11.88
N ASP A 137 -18.20 -34.34 -10.74
CA ASP A 137 -19.61 -34.26 -10.36
C ASP A 137 -20.06 -32.80 -10.18
N SER A 138 -19.30 -32.01 -9.41
CA SER A 138 -19.66 -30.63 -9.07
C SER A 138 -18.45 -29.69 -9.05
N ILE A 139 -18.54 -28.57 -9.76
CA ILE A 139 -17.63 -27.43 -9.66
C ILE A 139 -18.46 -26.23 -9.20
N VAL A 140 -18.29 -25.79 -7.95
CA VAL A 140 -19.19 -24.80 -7.36
C VAL A 140 -18.43 -23.64 -6.71
N PHE A 141 -18.83 -22.43 -7.06
CA PHE A 141 -18.34 -21.17 -6.52
C PHE A 141 -19.54 -20.32 -6.08
N ARG A 142 -19.68 -20.05 -4.77
CA ARG A 142 -20.78 -19.24 -4.21
C ARG A 142 -20.27 -18.03 -3.44
N ASN A 143 -20.70 -16.83 -3.79
CA ASN A 143 -20.24 -15.59 -3.13
C ASN A 143 -18.69 -15.45 -3.13
N VAL A 144 -18.04 -15.99 -4.17
CA VAL A 144 -16.58 -15.97 -4.33
C VAL A 144 -16.16 -14.68 -5.04
N GLU A 145 -15.11 -14.05 -4.57
CA GLU A 145 -14.42 -13.00 -5.30
C GLU A 145 -13.23 -13.62 -6.04
N PHE A 146 -13.21 -13.47 -7.36
CA PHE A 146 -12.06 -13.79 -8.20
C PHE A 146 -11.39 -12.50 -8.62
N THR A 147 -10.22 -12.23 -8.06
CA THR A 147 -9.47 -11.00 -8.34
C THR A 147 -7.99 -11.27 -8.47
N ASN A 148 -7.25 -10.33 -9.04
CA ASN A 148 -5.80 -10.35 -9.09
C ASN A 148 -5.25 -11.66 -9.72
N TYR A 149 -5.78 -12.05 -10.88
CA TYR A 149 -5.36 -13.25 -11.62
C TYR A 149 -5.01 -12.94 -13.08
N PRO A 150 -4.05 -13.65 -13.71
CA PRO A 150 -3.52 -13.22 -14.99
C PRO A 150 -4.37 -13.66 -16.19
N ARG A 151 -4.76 -14.94 -16.34
CA ARG A 151 -5.42 -15.43 -17.57
C ARG A 151 -6.79 -16.08 -17.36
N THR A 152 -6.89 -17.06 -16.47
CA THR A 152 -8.12 -17.85 -16.29
C THR A 152 -8.35 -18.13 -14.81
N ILE A 153 -9.61 -18.12 -14.40
CA ILE A 153 -10.06 -18.74 -13.15
C ILE A 153 -9.91 -20.26 -13.32
N TYR A 154 -10.60 -20.84 -14.30
CA TYR A 154 -10.59 -22.27 -14.56
C TYR A 154 -10.02 -22.59 -15.93
N ARG A 155 -9.13 -23.59 -16.02
CA ARG A 155 -8.71 -24.17 -17.30
C ARG A 155 -8.46 -25.67 -17.24
N SER A 156 -9.18 -26.43 -18.06
CA SER A 156 -8.90 -27.84 -18.36
C SER A 156 -8.46 -28.04 -19.82
N VAL A 157 -7.77 -29.16 -20.09
CA VAL A 157 -7.34 -29.58 -21.43
C VAL A 157 -7.34 -31.11 -21.50
N PRO A 158 -8.00 -31.76 -22.48
CA PRO A 158 -8.04 -33.22 -22.60
C PRO A 158 -6.65 -33.86 -22.73
N PRO A 159 -6.49 -35.17 -22.46
CA PRO A 159 -5.27 -35.90 -22.81
C PRO A 159 -4.92 -35.70 -24.29
N GLN A 160 -3.64 -35.77 -24.63
CA GLN A 160 -3.19 -35.56 -26.02
C GLN A 160 -2.14 -36.61 -26.39
N VAL A 161 -2.36 -37.31 -27.49
CA VAL A 161 -1.44 -38.31 -28.08
C VAL A 161 -1.11 -37.86 -29.49
N ASP A 162 0.19 -37.79 -29.81
CA ASP A 162 0.72 -37.38 -31.13
C ASP A 162 0.11 -36.08 -31.71
N GLY A 163 -0.27 -35.15 -30.82
CA GLY A 163 -0.90 -33.86 -31.16
C GLY A 163 -2.44 -33.90 -31.22
N VAL A 164 -3.06 -35.07 -31.24
CA VAL A 164 -4.51 -35.25 -31.29
C VAL A 164 -5.08 -35.29 -29.87
N TYR A 165 -6.10 -34.46 -29.59
CA TYR A 165 -6.83 -34.52 -28.32
C TYR A 165 -7.66 -35.81 -28.24
N GLN A 166 -7.65 -36.43 -27.07
CA GLN A 166 -8.36 -37.67 -26.76
C GLN A 166 -9.71 -37.36 -26.09
N LYS A 167 -10.49 -38.42 -25.76
CA LYS A 167 -11.74 -38.31 -24.98
C LYS A 167 -11.60 -37.31 -23.83
N ALA A 168 -12.43 -36.28 -23.86
CA ALA A 168 -12.54 -35.30 -22.79
C ALA A 168 -13.36 -35.87 -21.61
N GLY A 169 -13.14 -35.32 -20.41
CA GLY A 169 -13.96 -35.63 -19.25
C GLY A 169 -15.27 -34.83 -19.23
N THR A 170 -16.22 -35.26 -18.40
CA THR A 170 -17.54 -34.66 -18.19
C THR A 170 -17.55 -33.80 -16.93
N VAL A 171 -18.20 -32.64 -16.97
CA VAL A 171 -18.57 -31.88 -15.76
C VAL A 171 -20.08 -32.00 -15.60
N TYR A 172 -20.57 -32.70 -14.57
CA TYR A 172 -22.01 -32.90 -14.42
C TYR A 172 -22.71 -31.59 -14.03
N TYR A 173 -22.16 -30.85 -13.06
CA TYR A 173 -22.68 -29.56 -12.63
C TYR A 173 -21.57 -28.52 -12.46
N PHE A 174 -21.74 -27.34 -13.06
CA PHE A 174 -20.92 -26.15 -12.83
C PHE A 174 -21.78 -24.99 -12.33
N GLU A 175 -21.35 -24.32 -11.26
CA GLU A 175 -22.00 -23.13 -10.70
C GLU A 175 -20.99 -22.04 -10.38
N MET A 176 -21.23 -20.84 -10.92
CA MET A 176 -20.80 -19.58 -10.35
C MET A 176 -22.04 -18.80 -9.94
N SER A 177 -22.30 -18.67 -8.63
CA SER A 177 -23.40 -17.87 -8.13
C SER A 177 -22.95 -16.79 -7.15
N ASN A 178 -23.55 -15.60 -7.24
CA ASN A 178 -23.27 -14.47 -6.36
C ASN A 178 -21.78 -14.02 -6.36
N CYS A 179 -20.99 -14.42 -7.35
CA CYS A 179 -19.56 -14.14 -7.42
C CYS A 179 -19.25 -12.73 -7.98
N ILE A 180 -18.03 -12.26 -7.75
CA ILE A 180 -17.49 -11.03 -8.36
C ILE A 180 -16.20 -11.40 -9.08
N VAL A 181 -15.99 -10.90 -10.30
CA VAL A 181 -14.77 -11.13 -11.09
C VAL A 181 -14.20 -9.79 -11.54
N HIS A 182 -13.00 -9.44 -11.06
CA HIS A 182 -12.36 -8.14 -11.33
C HIS A 182 -10.84 -8.15 -11.30
N ASN A 183 -10.20 -7.05 -11.73
CA ASN A 183 -8.74 -6.85 -11.73
C ASN A 183 -7.98 -8.08 -12.23
N ALA A 184 -8.28 -8.47 -13.46
CA ALA A 184 -7.72 -9.66 -14.08
C ALA A 184 -7.62 -9.50 -15.60
N ASN A 185 -6.90 -10.39 -16.27
CA ASN A 185 -6.65 -10.26 -17.72
C ASN A 185 -6.07 -8.87 -18.10
N VAL A 186 -5.24 -8.26 -17.24
CA VAL A 186 -4.79 -6.85 -17.36
C VAL A 186 -3.69 -6.61 -18.39
N LEU A 187 -3.14 -7.65 -19.01
CA LEU A 187 -2.05 -7.57 -19.99
C LEU A 187 -2.50 -8.06 -21.38
N ASP A 188 -1.96 -7.46 -22.44
CA ASP A 188 -2.22 -7.87 -23.83
C ASP A 188 -1.88 -9.36 -24.10
N SER A 189 -0.85 -9.89 -23.42
CA SER A 189 -0.47 -11.32 -23.45
C SER A 189 -1.47 -12.26 -22.75
N ASN A 190 -2.44 -11.70 -22.03
CA ASN A 190 -3.41 -12.40 -21.19
C ASN A 190 -4.83 -12.45 -21.79
N LYS A 191 -4.96 -12.29 -23.12
CA LYS A 191 -6.15 -12.55 -23.96
C LYS A 191 -6.67 -14.00 -23.88
N TRP A 192 -7.33 -14.34 -22.77
CA TRP A 192 -7.80 -15.69 -22.43
C TRP A 192 -9.21 -15.67 -21.84
N PRO A 193 -9.92 -16.82 -21.80
CA PRO A 193 -11.23 -16.93 -21.16
C PRO A 193 -11.12 -16.95 -19.63
N ALA A 194 -12.08 -16.38 -18.92
CA ALA A 194 -12.15 -16.53 -17.45
C ALA A 194 -12.40 -17.99 -17.06
N ILE A 195 -13.39 -18.64 -17.69
CA ILE A 195 -13.67 -20.08 -17.57
C ILE A 195 -13.39 -20.76 -18.91
N TYR A 196 -12.41 -21.66 -18.94
CA TYR A 196 -11.93 -22.37 -20.13
C TYR A 196 -12.07 -23.88 -19.94
N PHE A 197 -13.10 -24.48 -20.52
CA PHE A 197 -13.34 -25.93 -20.45
C PHE A 197 -12.69 -26.66 -21.64
N GLY A 198 -11.85 -27.64 -21.32
CA GLY A 198 -11.49 -28.77 -22.16
C GLY A 198 -12.20 -30.05 -21.70
N GLN A 199 -13.47 -29.89 -21.31
CA GLN A 199 -14.38 -30.91 -20.79
C GLN A 199 -15.78 -30.66 -21.37
N VAL A 200 -16.66 -31.66 -21.27
CA VAL A 200 -18.00 -31.65 -21.83
C VAL A 200 -19.03 -31.47 -20.69
N PRO A 201 -19.45 -30.24 -20.36
CA PRO A 201 -20.35 -29.98 -19.24
C PRO A 201 -21.80 -30.38 -19.54
N ILE A 202 -22.58 -30.82 -18.53
CA ILE A 202 -24.03 -31.09 -18.66
C ILE A 202 -24.83 -29.83 -18.30
N GLU A 203 -24.67 -29.33 -17.08
CA GLU A 203 -25.36 -28.15 -16.56
C GLU A 203 -24.35 -27.06 -16.14
N ILE A 204 -24.57 -25.83 -16.60
CA ILE A 204 -23.71 -24.68 -16.40
C ILE A 204 -24.56 -23.52 -15.87
N VAL A 205 -24.28 -23.03 -14.66
CA VAL A 205 -25.05 -21.95 -14.01
C VAL A 205 -24.14 -20.76 -13.70
N PHE A 206 -24.49 -19.60 -14.26
CA PHE A 206 -23.97 -18.28 -13.91
C PHE A 206 -25.14 -17.43 -13.40
N LYS A 207 -25.26 -17.25 -12.07
CA LYS A 207 -26.38 -16.49 -11.48
C LYS A 207 -25.96 -15.39 -10.51
N ASN A 208 -26.52 -14.19 -10.64
CA ASN A 208 -26.21 -13.04 -9.76
C ASN A 208 -24.70 -12.69 -9.71
N ASN A 209 -23.94 -12.79 -10.81
CA ASN A 209 -22.51 -12.45 -10.79
C ASN A 209 -22.23 -11.06 -11.36
N THR A 210 -21.18 -10.40 -10.88
CA THR A 210 -20.68 -9.14 -11.44
C THR A 210 -19.29 -9.30 -12.07
N PHE A 211 -19.09 -8.78 -13.29
CA PHE A 211 -17.83 -8.81 -14.04
C PHE A 211 -17.42 -7.39 -14.48
N TYR A 212 -16.22 -6.94 -14.11
CA TYR A 212 -15.65 -5.63 -14.50
C TYR A 212 -14.10 -5.67 -14.46
N ASP A 213 -13.41 -4.66 -14.98
CA ASP A 213 -11.93 -4.56 -14.93
C ASP A 213 -11.19 -5.77 -15.52
N LEU A 214 -11.59 -6.16 -16.74
CA LEU A 214 -11.03 -7.26 -17.53
C LEU A 214 -10.58 -6.78 -18.94
N PRO A 215 -9.60 -5.86 -19.06
CA PRO A 215 -9.32 -5.10 -20.29
C PRO A 215 -8.86 -5.96 -21.48
N TYR A 216 -8.33 -7.16 -21.22
CA TYR A 216 -8.01 -8.15 -22.25
C TYR A 216 -8.72 -9.50 -21.98
N LEU A 217 -9.96 -9.48 -21.48
CA LEU A 217 -10.80 -10.66 -21.50
C LEU A 217 -10.95 -11.19 -22.93
N LYS A 218 -10.95 -12.51 -23.11
CA LYS A 218 -11.38 -13.13 -24.37
C LYS A 218 -12.83 -13.60 -24.30
N TYR A 219 -13.17 -14.40 -23.30
CA TYR A 219 -14.55 -14.84 -23.06
C TYR A 219 -14.84 -14.96 -21.56
N ILE A 220 -16.10 -14.85 -21.13
CA ILE A 220 -16.48 -15.24 -19.76
C ILE A 220 -16.48 -16.76 -19.65
N PHE A 221 -17.21 -17.45 -20.55
CA PHE A 221 -17.25 -18.90 -20.63
C PHE A 221 -16.86 -19.40 -22.03
N ASN A 222 -15.94 -20.37 -22.10
CA ASN A 222 -15.58 -21.01 -23.36
C ASN A 222 -15.27 -22.51 -23.24
N ILE A 223 -15.77 -23.29 -24.19
CA ILE A 223 -15.39 -24.69 -24.44
C ILE A 223 -14.41 -24.74 -25.63
N ASN A 224 -13.40 -25.61 -25.58
CA ASN A 224 -12.48 -25.88 -26.71
C ASN A 224 -11.82 -27.26 -26.57
N TYR A 225 -10.89 -27.59 -27.49
CA TYR A 225 -10.13 -28.86 -27.52
C TYR A 225 -10.97 -30.14 -27.73
N ILE A 226 -12.26 -29.97 -28.00
CA ILE A 226 -13.25 -31.02 -28.26
C ILE A 226 -13.57 -30.99 -29.77
N SER A 227 -14.25 -32.02 -30.28
CA SER A 227 -14.86 -32.06 -31.61
C SER A 227 -16.36 -32.33 -31.48
N ASP A 228 -17.11 -32.17 -32.56
CA ASP A 228 -18.48 -32.65 -32.68
C ASP A 228 -18.61 -34.15 -32.31
N GLU A 229 -17.73 -35.00 -32.84
CA GLU A 229 -17.68 -36.44 -32.51
C GLU A 229 -17.45 -36.74 -31.01
N ASN A 230 -16.83 -35.81 -30.27
CA ASN A 230 -16.52 -35.93 -28.84
C ASN A 230 -17.31 -34.92 -27.97
N GLY A 231 -18.35 -34.30 -28.53
CA GLY A 231 -19.22 -33.33 -27.87
C GLY A 231 -20.36 -34.00 -27.11
N ARG A 232 -21.50 -33.30 -27.01
CA ARG A 232 -22.72 -33.79 -26.37
C ARG A 232 -23.98 -33.49 -27.18
N SER A 233 -25.00 -34.34 -27.07
CA SER A 233 -26.29 -34.17 -27.75
C SER A 233 -27.16 -33.03 -27.20
N ASP A 234 -27.11 -32.83 -25.89
CA ASP A 234 -28.07 -32.08 -25.08
C ASP A 234 -27.37 -31.53 -23.83
N GLY A 235 -27.76 -30.36 -23.32
CA GLY A 235 -27.15 -29.75 -22.13
C GLY A 235 -27.63 -28.33 -21.90
N THR A 236 -27.52 -27.83 -20.68
CA THR A 236 -28.17 -26.58 -20.24
C THR A 236 -27.15 -25.55 -19.77
N LEU A 237 -27.21 -24.34 -20.32
CA LEU A 237 -26.48 -23.18 -19.80
C LEU A 237 -27.47 -22.10 -19.35
N THR A 238 -27.40 -21.75 -18.07
CA THR A 238 -28.20 -20.69 -17.44
C THR A 238 -27.27 -19.52 -17.11
N PHE A 239 -27.54 -18.36 -17.69
CA PHE A 239 -26.85 -17.10 -17.46
C PHE A 239 -27.90 -16.06 -17.04
N GLU A 240 -28.13 -15.93 -15.73
CA GLU A 240 -29.23 -15.14 -15.18
C GLU A 240 -28.80 -14.06 -14.19
N ASN A 241 -29.45 -12.89 -14.24
CA ASN A 241 -29.24 -11.82 -13.27
C ASN A 241 -27.76 -11.38 -13.15
N ASN A 242 -26.94 -11.48 -14.20
CA ASN A 242 -25.53 -11.08 -14.14
C ASN A 242 -25.35 -9.62 -14.59
N THR A 243 -24.43 -8.90 -13.95
CA THR A 243 -23.97 -7.57 -14.39
C THR A 243 -22.60 -7.70 -15.07
N VAL A 244 -22.52 -7.38 -16.35
CA VAL A 244 -21.28 -7.38 -17.13
C VAL A 244 -20.99 -5.94 -17.56
N MET A 245 -19.91 -5.38 -17.00
CA MET A 245 -19.42 -4.01 -17.16
C MET A 245 -17.97 -4.04 -17.67
N VAL A 246 -17.75 -4.66 -18.82
CA VAL A 246 -16.40 -4.98 -19.34
C VAL A 246 -16.10 -4.19 -20.61
N GLY A 247 -15.15 -3.26 -20.52
CA GLY A 247 -14.53 -2.61 -21.69
C GLY A 247 -13.21 -3.30 -22.03
N SER A 248 -13.10 -3.95 -23.20
CA SER A 248 -11.93 -4.76 -23.57
C SER A 248 -11.32 -4.41 -24.94
N ALA A 249 -9.99 -4.26 -24.99
CA ALA A 249 -9.27 -3.75 -26.18
C ALA A 249 -9.34 -4.70 -27.38
N THR A 250 -9.49 -6.00 -27.13
CA THR A 250 -10.03 -6.95 -28.10
C THR A 250 -11.47 -7.26 -27.69
N PRO A 251 -12.45 -7.31 -28.63
CA PRO A 251 -13.82 -7.64 -28.29
C PRO A 251 -13.90 -9.03 -27.66
N HIS A 252 -14.44 -9.10 -26.44
CA HIS A 252 -14.73 -10.35 -25.76
C HIS A 252 -16.09 -10.89 -26.23
N ASP A 253 -16.31 -12.19 -26.24
CA ASP A 253 -17.68 -12.74 -26.35
C ASP A 253 -18.09 -13.34 -24.98
N ILE A 254 -19.33 -13.22 -24.51
CA ILE A 254 -19.69 -13.69 -23.16
C ILE A 254 -19.65 -15.23 -23.10
N ILE A 255 -20.38 -15.91 -23.99
CA ILE A 255 -20.45 -17.38 -24.10
C ILE A 255 -19.88 -17.82 -25.46
N ASN A 256 -19.00 -18.82 -25.47
CA ASN A 256 -18.52 -19.45 -26.71
C ASN A 256 -18.44 -20.99 -26.58
N VAL A 257 -19.37 -21.70 -27.22
CA VAL A 257 -19.51 -23.18 -27.13
C VAL A 257 -19.25 -23.91 -28.45
N GLY A 258 -19.08 -23.18 -29.56
CA GLY A 258 -18.85 -23.75 -30.89
C GLY A 258 -19.88 -24.80 -31.30
N ASN A 259 -19.42 -25.90 -31.91
CA ASN A 259 -20.23 -27.07 -32.28
C ASN A 259 -20.20 -28.20 -31.23
N TYR A 260 -19.72 -27.94 -30.01
CA TYR A 260 -19.50 -28.97 -28.98
C TYR A 260 -20.76 -29.33 -28.16
N MET A 261 -21.74 -28.42 -28.13
CA MET A 261 -23.07 -28.62 -27.55
C MET A 261 -24.07 -28.80 -28.70
N GLY A 262 -24.79 -29.92 -28.70
CA GLY A 262 -25.63 -30.37 -29.81
C GLY A 262 -27.01 -29.76 -29.88
N MET A 263 -27.80 -30.21 -30.86
CA MET A 263 -29.10 -29.63 -31.23
C MET A 263 -30.14 -29.58 -30.11
N SER A 264 -30.04 -30.45 -29.10
CA SER A 264 -30.98 -30.49 -27.96
C SER A 264 -30.51 -29.65 -26.76
N SER A 265 -29.44 -28.85 -26.91
CA SER A 265 -28.95 -27.96 -25.85
C SER A 265 -29.79 -26.69 -25.72
N THR A 266 -29.93 -26.19 -24.50
CA THR A 266 -30.72 -24.98 -24.18
C THR A 266 -29.87 -23.94 -23.43
N PHE A 267 -30.07 -22.68 -23.81
CA PHE A 267 -29.30 -21.54 -23.31
C PHE A 267 -30.28 -20.48 -22.78
N TYR A 268 -30.43 -20.41 -21.46
CA TYR A 268 -31.29 -19.45 -20.76
C TYR A 268 -30.47 -18.21 -20.39
N ILE A 269 -30.64 -17.11 -21.11
CA ILE A 269 -29.86 -15.88 -20.92
C ILE A 269 -30.83 -14.76 -20.53
N ASN A 270 -31.24 -14.71 -19.26
CA ASN A 270 -32.37 -13.88 -18.82
C ASN A 270 -32.00 -12.84 -17.75
N ASN A 271 -32.70 -11.71 -17.75
CA ASN A 271 -32.56 -10.65 -16.74
C ASN A 271 -31.12 -10.12 -16.55
N ASN A 272 -30.22 -10.20 -17.53
CA ASN A 272 -28.84 -9.72 -17.37
C ASN A 272 -28.69 -8.23 -17.74
N MET A 273 -27.71 -7.57 -17.13
CA MET A 273 -27.27 -6.23 -17.48
C MET A 273 -25.93 -6.35 -18.23
N LEU A 274 -25.99 -6.28 -19.57
CA LEU A 274 -24.89 -6.57 -20.49
C LEU A 274 -24.46 -5.29 -21.18
N LEU A 275 -23.58 -4.52 -20.53
CA LEU A 275 -23.21 -3.17 -20.96
C LEU A 275 -21.73 -3.08 -21.33
N TYR A 276 -21.43 -2.47 -22.47
CA TYR A 276 -20.09 -1.95 -22.74
C TYR A 276 -19.97 -0.55 -22.09
N PRO A 277 -19.03 -0.31 -21.15
CA PRO A 277 -18.86 0.97 -20.46
C PRO A 277 -18.79 2.21 -21.36
N ASP A 278 -19.38 3.34 -20.92
CA ASP A 278 -19.26 4.64 -21.60
C ASP A 278 -17.96 5.40 -21.28
N TRP A 279 -17.20 4.93 -20.28
CA TRP A 279 -15.94 5.52 -19.84
C TRP A 279 -14.72 4.67 -20.23
N THR A 280 -13.51 5.23 -20.04
CA THR A 280 -12.24 4.54 -20.27
C THR A 280 -11.24 4.83 -19.16
N ASP A 281 -10.56 3.79 -18.68
CA ASP A 281 -9.51 3.86 -17.65
C ASP A 281 -8.45 2.76 -17.90
N GLU A 282 -7.56 2.47 -16.95
CA GLU A 282 -6.50 1.45 -17.12
C GLU A 282 -7.01 0.00 -17.17
N TYR A 283 -8.23 -0.28 -16.69
CA TYR A 283 -8.87 -1.60 -16.75
C TYR A 283 -10.11 -1.64 -17.65
N THR A 284 -10.53 -0.50 -18.19
CA THR A 284 -11.72 -0.32 -19.02
C THR A 284 -11.33 0.29 -20.36
N MET A 285 -11.25 -0.54 -21.39
CA MET A 285 -10.77 -0.15 -22.72
C MET A 285 -11.90 0.37 -23.62
N ALA A 286 -11.61 1.39 -24.42
CA ALA A 286 -12.53 1.92 -25.43
C ALA A 286 -13.03 0.83 -26.40
N PRO A 287 -14.28 0.90 -26.90
CA PRO A 287 -14.82 -0.08 -27.83
C PRO A 287 -14.04 -0.09 -29.14
N GLY A 288 -13.63 -1.29 -29.58
CA GLY A 288 -13.00 -1.52 -30.86
C GLY A 288 -13.96 -1.37 -32.05
N THR A 289 -13.43 -1.51 -33.28
CA THR A 289 -14.21 -1.40 -34.53
C THR A 289 -15.18 -2.57 -34.76
N LYS A 290 -15.06 -3.65 -33.99
CA LYS A 290 -16.02 -4.75 -33.88
C LYS A 290 -16.58 -4.75 -32.45
N LYS A 291 -17.87 -5.07 -32.30
CA LYS A 291 -18.53 -5.21 -31.00
C LYS A 291 -18.33 -6.61 -30.38
N PRO A 292 -18.46 -6.75 -29.04
CA PRO A 292 -18.55 -8.05 -28.38
C PRO A 292 -19.87 -8.77 -28.73
N ARG A 293 -19.88 -10.12 -28.74
CA ARG A 293 -21.11 -10.92 -28.89
C ARG A 293 -21.53 -11.53 -27.56
N ILE A 294 -22.83 -11.71 -27.34
CA ILE A 294 -23.33 -12.36 -26.12
C ILE A 294 -23.10 -13.89 -26.19
N MET A 295 -23.33 -14.49 -27.36
CA MET A 295 -23.13 -15.94 -27.56
C MET A 295 -22.50 -16.23 -28.92
N ALA A 296 -21.72 -17.31 -29.00
CA ALA A 296 -21.27 -17.95 -30.22
C ALA A 296 -21.37 -19.48 -30.10
N GLY A 297 -22.03 -20.11 -31.06
CA GLY A 297 -22.24 -21.55 -31.12
C GLY A 297 -23.12 -21.93 -32.32
N ASP A 298 -23.09 -23.20 -32.68
CA ASP A 298 -23.57 -23.67 -33.98
C ASP A 298 -24.94 -24.38 -33.87
N TYR A 299 -25.33 -24.82 -32.66
CA TYR A 299 -26.56 -25.59 -32.39
C TYR A 299 -27.26 -25.20 -31.08
N GLY A 300 -28.57 -25.45 -31.00
CA GLY A 300 -29.37 -25.42 -29.76
C GLY A 300 -30.49 -24.37 -29.75
N MET A 301 -31.12 -24.18 -28.60
CA MET A 301 -32.20 -23.20 -28.41
C MET A 301 -31.78 -22.13 -27.39
N VAL A 302 -31.80 -20.86 -27.82
CA VAL A 302 -31.51 -19.70 -26.98
C VAL A 302 -32.83 -19.06 -26.55
N TYR A 303 -33.07 -19.03 -25.24
CA TYR A 303 -34.17 -18.33 -24.61
C TYR A 303 -33.58 -17.12 -23.88
N ALA A 304 -33.74 -15.93 -24.43
CA ALA A 304 -33.10 -14.73 -23.91
C ALA A 304 -34.10 -13.57 -23.78
N ALA A 305 -34.63 -13.35 -22.57
CA ALA A 305 -35.62 -12.32 -22.31
C ALA A 305 -35.21 -11.40 -21.15
N ASN A 306 -35.74 -10.18 -21.17
CA ASN A 306 -35.56 -9.14 -20.14
C ASN A 306 -34.10 -8.71 -19.87
N ASN A 307 -33.16 -8.90 -20.80
CA ASN A 307 -31.81 -8.35 -20.64
C ASN A 307 -31.79 -6.87 -21.01
N VAL A 308 -30.99 -6.06 -20.31
CA VAL A 308 -30.60 -4.72 -20.77
C VAL A 308 -29.24 -4.84 -21.46
N ILE A 309 -29.18 -4.53 -22.74
CA ILE A 309 -28.03 -4.76 -23.62
C ILE A 309 -27.60 -3.43 -24.24
N GLU A 310 -26.33 -3.05 -24.08
CA GLU A 310 -25.78 -1.84 -24.71
C GLU A 310 -24.34 -2.06 -25.19
N GLY A 311 -24.02 -1.59 -26.40
CA GLY A 311 -22.69 -1.75 -27.00
C GLY A 311 -22.38 -3.12 -27.65
N TYR A 312 -23.14 -4.19 -27.37
CA TYR A 312 -22.94 -5.52 -27.98
C TYR A 312 -23.45 -5.61 -29.44
N ASP A 313 -22.97 -6.62 -30.17
CA ASP A 313 -23.51 -7.04 -31.46
C ASP A 313 -24.85 -7.79 -31.30
N ASN A 314 -25.67 -7.77 -32.34
CA ASN A 314 -26.95 -8.48 -32.37
C ASN A 314 -26.72 -10.00 -32.28
N TRP A 315 -27.61 -10.72 -31.58
CA TRP A 315 -27.58 -12.17 -31.35
C TRP A 315 -27.25 -13.00 -32.60
N ALA A 316 -27.82 -12.62 -33.76
CA ALA A 316 -27.58 -13.27 -35.05
C ALA A 316 -26.11 -13.30 -35.52
N ALA A 317 -25.23 -12.46 -34.94
CA ALA A 317 -23.76 -12.51 -35.19
C ALA A 317 -23.06 -13.66 -34.45
N GLY A 318 -23.77 -14.39 -33.59
CA GLY A 318 -23.32 -15.65 -33.00
C GLY A 318 -23.47 -16.86 -33.93
N ASN A 319 -24.47 -16.83 -34.82
CA ASN A 319 -24.94 -17.97 -35.61
C ASN A 319 -23.96 -18.35 -36.72
N SER A 320 -23.16 -19.40 -36.50
CA SER A 320 -22.34 -20.01 -37.54
C SER A 320 -22.99 -21.29 -38.08
N LYS A 321 -23.55 -21.12 -39.31
CA LYS A 321 -23.55 -22.21 -41.97
C LYS A 321 -22.68 -23.45 -42.51
N ASP A 322 -23.31 -24.59 -42.83
CA ASP A 322 -22.70 -25.54 -43.76
C ASP A 322 -22.43 -24.84 -45.11
N GLU A 323 -21.20 -24.95 -45.64
CA GLU A 323 -20.76 -24.22 -46.84
C GLU A 323 -21.16 -24.88 -48.18
N GLU A 324 -21.54 -26.16 -48.22
CA GLU A 324 -21.75 -26.91 -49.47
C GLU A 324 -23.03 -27.79 -49.55
N THR A 325 -23.62 -28.24 -48.43
CA THR A 325 -25.08 -28.52 -48.39
C THR A 325 -25.86 -27.22 -48.29
N GLY A 326 -25.32 -26.27 -47.51
CA GLY A 326 -25.82 -24.90 -47.40
C GLY A 326 -26.41 -24.51 -46.04
N ASP A 327 -26.83 -25.47 -45.22
CA ASP A 327 -27.72 -25.26 -44.07
C ASP A 327 -27.00 -25.32 -42.71
N TYR A 328 -27.15 -24.28 -41.88
CA TYR A 328 -26.91 -24.38 -40.43
C TYR A 328 -28.22 -24.82 -39.74
N THR A 329 -28.22 -25.92 -38.96
CA THR A 329 -29.45 -26.50 -38.39
C THR A 329 -29.35 -26.86 -36.90
N TRP A 330 -30.12 -26.27 -35.99
CA TRP A 330 -30.79 -24.96 -36.03
C TRP A 330 -30.37 -24.28 -34.72
N LEU A 331 -30.00 -23.00 -34.77
CA LEU A 331 -29.90 -22.17 -33.56
C LEU A 331 -31.16 -21.30 -33.50
N GLU A 332 -32.19 -21.80 -32.81
CA GLU A 332 -33.44 -21.05 -32.61
C GLU A 332 -33.23 -20.08 -31.45
N ALA A 333 -33.50 -18.79 -31.66
CA ALA A 333 -33.30 -17.76 -30.66
C ALA A 333 -34.59 -16.96 -30.44
N ASP A 334 -35.28 -17.25 -29.34
CA ASP A 334 -36.34 -16.37 -28.84
C ASP A 334 -35.66 -15.26 -28.02
N THR A 335 -35.47 -14.12 -28.67
CA THR A 335 -34.86 -12.91 -28.08
C THR A 335 -35.90 -11.83 -27.83
N THR A 336 -37.17 -12.21 -27.62
CA THR A 336 -38.27 -11.29 -27.35
C THR A 336 -38.09 -10.60 -25.99
N ASP A 337 -38.67 -9.40 -25.83
CA ASP A 337 -38.66 -8.62 -24.58
C ASP A 337 -37.27 -8.31 -23.99
N ASN A 338 -36.27 -8.10 -24.84
CA ASN A 338 -35.00 -7.46 -24.46
C ASN A 338 -35.03 -5.94 -24.62
N TYR A 339 -34.18 -5.25 -23.87
CA TYR A 339 -34.13 -3.79 -23.77
C TYR A 339 -32.74 -3.25 -24.15
N THR A 340 -32.69 -2.07 -24.75
CA THR A 340 -31.54 -1.16 -24.60
C THR A 340 -31.68 -0.36 -23.31
N MET A 341 -30.60 0.27 -22.83
CA MET A 341 -30.65 1.15 -21.65
C MET A 341 -31.77 2.20 -21.76
N ALA A 342 -31.89 2.85 -22.92
CA ALA A 342 -32.92 3.84 -23.19
C ALA A 342 -34.36 3.29 -23.08
N THR A 343 -34.63 2.06 -23.54
CA THR A 343 -35.97 1.43 -23.39
C THR A 343 -36.24 0.91 -21.98
N ALA A 344 -35.18 0.62 -21.22
CA ALA A 344 -35.25 0.26 -19.81
C ALA A 344 -35.44 1.46 -18.88
N GLU A 345 -35.46 2.69 -19.42
CA GLU A 345 -35.45 3.95 -18.66
C GLU A 345 -34.27 4.03 -17.69
N LEU A 346 -33.08 3.65 -18.19
CA LEU A 346 -31.80 3.69 -17.50
C LEU A 346 -30.79 4.56 -18.27
N ALA A 347 -30.12 5.46 -17.57
CA ALA A 347 -29.00 6.26 -18.06
C ALA A 347 -27.69 5.88 -17.34
N TRP A 348 -26.56 6.26 -17.92
CA TRP A 348 -25.25 6.01 -17.30
C TRP A 348 -25.03 6.78 -15.99
N ASP A 349 -25.65 7.96 -15.85
CA ASP A 349 -25.57 8.78 -14.64
C ASP A 349 -26.55 8.35 -13.52
N ASP A 350 -27.36 7.31 -13.74
CA ASP A 350 -28.15 6.66 -12.69
C ASP A 350 -27.31 5.70 -11.83
N PHE A 351 -26.15 5.24 -12.34
CA PHE A 351 -25.20 4.44 -11.57
C PHE A 351 -24.41 5.32 -10.60
N TYR A 352 -24.39 4.94 -9.32
CA TYR A 352 -23.89 5.78 -8.23
C TYR A 352 -22.46 6.30 -8.41
N ASP A 353 -21.52 5.44 -8.81
CA ASP A 353 -20.16 5.84 -9.16
C ASP A 353 -19.50 4.84 -10.11
N ARG A 354 -20.08 4.70 -11.33
CA ARG A 354 -19.64 3.72 -12.34
C ARG A 354 -18.14 3.76 -12.63
N THR A 355 -17.55 4.96 -12.64
CA THR A 355 -16.11 5.20 -12.84
C THR A 355 -15.25 4.61 -11.73
N ASN A 356 -15.72 4.64 -10.48
CA ASN A 356 -15.06 4.01 -9.33
C ASN A 356 -15.59 2.59 -9.05
N LYS A 357 -16.22 1.95 -10.05
CA LYS A 357 -16.74 0.57 -10.04
C LYS A 357 -17.88 0.33 -9.04
N ASP A 358 -18.52 1.40 -8.55
CA ASP A 358 -19.76 1.29 -7.79
C ASP A 358 -20.95 1.35 -8.76
N PHE A 359 -21.42 0.16 -9.15
CA PHE A 359 -22.56 -0.02 -10.05
C PHE A 359 -23.91 0.04 -9.30
N SER A 360 -23.96 0.62 -8.10
CA SER A 360 -25.19 0.74 -7.33
C SER A 360 -26.27 1.51 -8.07
N LEU A 361 -27.50 1.03 -7.96
CA LEU A 361 -28.73 1.57 -8.54
C LEU A 361 -29.82 1.65 -7.46
N LEU A 362 -30.81 2.53 -7.64
CA LEU A 362 -31.94 2.61 -6.72
C LEU A 362 -33.02 1.59 -7.08
N LYS A 363 -33.68 1.02 -6.06
CA LYS A 363 -34.84 0.13 -6.22
C LYS A 363 -36.08 0.80 -6.81
N GLU A 364 -36.12 2.14 -6.86
CA GLU A 364 -37.17 2.88 -7.57
C GLU A 364 -36.95 2.92 -9.09
N TYR A 365 -35.75 2.61 -9.58
CA TYR A 365 -35.49 2.52 -11.02
C TYR A 365 -36.16 1.29 -11.62
N LYS A 366 -36.74 1.48 -12.81
CA LYS A 366 -37.58 0.50 -13.53
C LYS A 366 -36.92 -0.88 -13.63
N VAL A 367 -35.61 -0.94 -13.88
CA VAL A 367 -34.80 -2.17 -13.97
C VAL A 367 -34.83 -3.08 -12.74
N TYR A 368 -35.19 -2.58 -11.55
CA TYR A 368 -35.40 -3.40 -10.34
C TYR A 368 -36.68 -4.27 -10.40
N THR A 369 -37.62 -3.97 -11.31
CA THR A 369 -38.89 -4.72 -11.47
C THR A 369 -39.19 -5.14 -12.91
N LEU A 370 -38.32 -4.76 -13.85
CA LEU A 370 -38.51 -4.99 -15.29
C LEU A 370 -38.25 -6.47 -15.67
N GLY A 371 -37.36 -7.16 -14.95
CA GLY A 371 -37.07 -8.58 -15.10
C GLY A 371 -38.22 -9.50 -14.71
N LYS A 372 -38.11 -10.80 -15.02
CA LYS A 372 -39.11 -11.83 -14.69
C LYS A 372 -38.49 -13.03 -13.98
N ASP A 373 -39.13 -13.51 -12.91
CA ASP A 373 -38.80 -14.82 -12.34
C ASP A 373 -39.42 -15.96 -13.17
N ILE A 374 -39.20 -17.22 -12.76
CA ILE A 374 -39.66 -18.41 -13.50
C ILE A 374 -41.19 -18.58 -13.45
N GLU A 375 -41.87 -17.97 -12.48
CA GLU A 375 -43.32 -17.85 -12.39
C GLU A 375 -43.88 -16.64 -13.18
N GLY A 376 -43.02 -15.75 -13.68
CA GLY A 376 -43.38 -14.55 -14.44
C GLY A 376 -43.65 -13.29 -13.61
N ASN A 377 -43.35 -13.29 -12.31
CA ASN A 377 -43.49 -12.10 -11.46
C ASN A 377 -42.38 -11.07 -11.76
N PRO A 378 -42.61 -9.77 -11.52
CA PRO A 378 -41.58 -8.73 -11.55
C PRO A 378 -40.37 -9.03 -10.65
N THR A 379 -39.17 -8.94 -11.21
CA THR A 379 -37.89 -9.03 -10.48
C THR A 379 -36.83 -8.11 -11.10
N TYR A 380 -35.63 -8.09 -10.53
CA TYR A 380 -34.53 -7.21 -10.93
C TYR A 380 -33.77 -7.72 -12.16
N ILE A 381 -33.18 -6.80 -12.91
CA ILE A 381 -32.22 -7.05 -14.00
C ILE A 381 -30.80 -6.74 -13.50
N GLY A 382 -29.84 -7.60 -13.85
CA GLY A 382 -28.48 -7.54 -13.36
C GLY A 382 -28.34 -8.14 -11.96
N ASP A 383 -27.15 -7.98 -11.39
CA ASP A 383 -26.80 -8.56 -10.09
C ASP A 383 -27.49 -7.81 -8.95
N GLY A 384 -28.37 -8.53 -8.23
CA GLY A 384 -29.24 -7.98 -7.21
C GLY A 384 -28.54 -7.24 -6.06
N ARG A 385 -27.23 -7.45 -5.84
CA ARG A 385 -26.48 -6.80 -4.75
C ARG A 385 -26.39 -5.27 -4.91
N TRP A 386 -26.49 -4.77 -6.13
CA TRP A 386 -26.31 -3.35 -6.45
C TRP A 386 -27.56 -2.51 -6.18
N TYR A 387 -28.71 -3.11 -5.87
CA TYR A 387 -29.96 -2.39 -5.70
C TYR A 387 -30.16 -1.89 -4.26
N LEU A 388 -30.04 -0.57 -4.07
CA LEU A 388 -30.15 0.11 -2.79
C LEU A 388 -31.53 0.77 -2.61
N ASP A 389 -31.99 0.90 -1.36
CA ASP A 389 -33.22 1.66 -1.05
C ASP A 389 -33.00 3.18 -1.15
N GLN A 390 -31.76 3.62 -0.95
CA GLN A 390 -31.26 4.99 -1.16
C GLN A 390 -29.73 4.91 -1.35
N PHE A 391 -29.14 5.86 -2.07
CA PHE A 391 -27.69 5.96 -2.17
C PHE A 391 -27.04 6.37 -0.83
N PRO A 392 -25.79 5.95 -0.55
CA PRO A 392 -25.05 6.46 0.60
C PRO A 392 -24.71 7.95 0.39
N THR A 393 -24.69 8.72 1.47
CA THR A 393 -24.27 10.13 1.44
C THR A 393 -22.75 10.19 1.49
N LYS A 394 -22.10 10.73 0.43
CA LYS A 394 -20.66 11.01 0.45
C LYS A 394 -20.32 12.04 1.52
N ALA A 395 -19.12 11.93 2.10
CA ALA A 395 -18.59 12.85 3.10
C ALA A 395 -17.15 13.24 2.75
N ALA A 396 -16.83 14.54 2.80
CA ALA A 396 -15.46 15.02 2.72
C ALA A 396 -14.73 14.84 4.06
N VAL A 397 -13.42 14.58 4.02
CA VAL A 397 -12.56 14.45 5.21
C VAL A 397 -11.43 15.48 5.10
N ASN A 398 -11.74 16.71 5.47
CA ASN A 398 -10.87 17.88 5.39
C ASN A 398 -10.15 18.06 6.73
N VAL A 399 -9.11 17.26 6.97
CA VAL A 399 -8.32 17.32 8.21
C VAL A 399 -6.94 17.93 7.93
N THR A 400 -6.55 18.91 8.73
CA THR A 400 -5.40 19.80 8.51
C THR A 400 -4.48 19.88 9.72
N VAL A 401 -3.25 20.34 9.52
CA VAL A 401 -2.28 20.67 10.60
C VAL A 401 -2.05 22.17 10.60
N ASN A 402 -1.99 22.78 11.79
CA ASN A 402 -1.76 24.22 11.98
C ASN A 402 -0.66 24.46 13.02
N GLY A 403 0.23 25.42 12.76
CA GLY A 403 1.36 25.77 13.63
C GLY A 403 2.62 24.91 13.46
N SER A 404 2.68 24.10 12.40
CA SER A 404 3.86 23.32 11.99
C SER A 404 3.85 23.04 10.49
N THR A 405 5.02 22.89 9.89
CA THR A 405 5.26 22.33 8.54
C THR A 405 5.83 20.92 8.58
N THR A 406 6.10 20.37 9.76
CA THR A 406 6.82 19.09 9.97
C THR A 406 6.00 18.04 10.70
N ALA A 407 5.00 18.41 11.50
CA ALA A 407 4.05 17.46 12.07
C ALA A 407 3.17 16.88 10.97
N THR A 408 3.04 15.56 10.92
CA THR A 408 2.30 14.85 9.87
C THR A 408 1.02 14.23 10.41
N LEU A 409 0.02 14.10 9.53
CA LEU A 409 -1.30 13.54 9.84
C LEU A 409 -1.45 12.17 9.16
N LYS A 410 -2.04 11.22 9.88
CA LYS A 410 -2.46 9.91 9.35
C LYS A 410 -3.97 9.73 9.53
N ILE A 411 -4.63 9.13 8.53
CA ILE A 411 -6.05 8.80 8.52
C ILE A 411 -6.18 7.31 8.19
N GLU A 412 -6.87 6.53 9.03
CA GLU A 412 -7.01 5.07 8.84
C GLU A 412 -8.45 4.60 9.07
N PRO A 413 -9.08 3.84 8.15
CA PRO A 413 -8.59 3.50 6.81
C PRO A 413 -8.55 4.74 5.91
N GLU A 414 -7.51 4.85 5.08
CA GLU A 414 -7.51 5.81 3.97
C GLU A 414 -8.45 5.30 2.86
N LYS A 415 -9.30 6.18 2.32
CA LYS A 415 -10.23 5.86 1.23
C LYS A 415 -10.23 6.95 0.16
N ALA A 416 -10.46 6.55 -1.10
CA ALA A 416 -10.72 7.48 -2.20
C ALA A 416 -12.06 8.22 -2.07
N ILE A 417 -13.06 7.59 -1.43
CA ILE A 417 -14.37 8.17 -1.11
C ILE A 417 -14.75 7.72 0.31
N TYR A 418 -15.22 8.64 1.14
CA TYR A 418 -15.83 8.33 2.44
C TYR A 418 -17.34 8.58 2.42
N PHE A 419 -18.05 7.91 3.32
CA PHE A 419 -19.51 8.00 3.44
C PHE A 419 -19.96 8.30 4.87
N VAL A 420 -21.15 8.90 5.02
CA VAL A 420 -21.81 9.06 6.31
C VAL A 420 -22.05 7.68 6.94
N GLY A 421 -21.50 7.47 8.14
CA GLY A 421 -21.47 6.20 8.85
C GLY A 421 -20.09 5.52 8.87
N ASP A 422 -19.14 5.96 8.05
CA ASP A 422 -17.76 5.46 8.10
C ASP A 422 -17.08 5.80 9.43
N GLU A 423 -16.26 4.89 9.94
CA GLU A 423 -15.42 5.11 11.10
C GLU A 423 -13.96 5.24 10.67
N ILE A 424 -13.32 6.35 11.03
CA ILE A 424 -11.92 6.65 10.73
C ILE A 424 -11.15 6.98 12.01
N THR A 425 -9.86 6.65 12.03
CA THR A 425 -8.92 7.01 13.10
C THR A 425 -7.95 8.06 12.57
N LEU A 426 -7.92 9.21 13.25
CA LEU A 426 -6.98 10.30 13.02
C LEU A 426 -5.82 10.16 13.99
N SER A 427 -4.58 10.32 13.53
CA SER A 427 -3.38 10.36 14.37
C SER A 427 -2.41 11.45 13.88
N VAL A 428 -1.74 12.12 14.81
CA VAL A 428 -0.71 13.13 14.49
C VAL A 428 0.67 12.64 14.93
N ASP A 429 1.62 12.55 13.99
CA ASP A 429 3.03 12.34 14.31
C ASP A 429 3.69 13.71 14.57
N LEU A 430 4.23 13.88 15.77
CA LEU A 430 4.84 15.12 16.23
C LEU A 430 6.32 15.24 15.89
N HIS A 431 6.93 14.19 15.33
CA HIS A 431 8.36 14.10 15.06
C HIS A 431 9.18 14.41 16.32
N ASP A 432 8.88 13.63 17.37
CA ASP A 432 9.79 13.27 18.45
C ASP A 432 10.50 14.45 19.15
N GLY A 433 9.71 15.42 19.62
CA GLY A 433 10.18 16.60 20.32
C GLY A 433 10.52 17.79 19.41
N LEU A 434 10.11 17.74 18.14
CA LEU A 434 10.02 18.92 17.28
C LEU A 434 8.70 19.68 17.47
N ASN A 435 7.58 18.97 17.63
CA ASN A 435 6.26 19.58 17.76
C ASN A 435 5.58 19.17 19.07
N THR A 436 4.76 20.07 19.63
CA THR A 436 3.89 19.80 20.78
C THR A 436 2.43 19.88 20.33
N PHE A 437 1.63 18.84 20.57
CA PHE A 437 0.20 18.87 20.30
C PHE A 437 -0.52 19.76 21.32
N THR A 438 -1.41 20.64 20.85
CA THR A 438 -2.20 21.55 21.69
C THR A 438 -3.71 21.28 21.63
N GLY A 439 -4.16 20.45 20.69
CA GLY A 439 -5.54 19.99 20.58
C GLY A 439 -6.14 20.13 19.19
N TRP A 440 -7.21 19.39 18.94
CA TRP A 440 -8.05 19.50 17.76
C TRP A 440 -8.92 20.78 17.83
N SER A 441 -9.35 21.28 16.67
CA SER A 441 -10.23 22.45 16.55
C SER A 441 -11.61 22.31 17.21
N ASP A 442 -12.04 21.09 17.58
CA ASP A 442 -13.24 20.82 18.38
C ASP A 442 -12.99 20.75 19.90
N GLY A 443 -11.75 21.00 20.34
CA GLY A 443 -11.35 21.02 21.75
C GLY A 443 -10.93 19.66 22.33
N ASN A 444 -10.92 18.59 21.53
CA ASN A 444 -10.36 17.31 21.96
C ASN A 444 -8.82 17.38 22.05
N THR A 445 -8.22 16.69 23.03
CA THR A 445 -6.77 16.73 23.32
C THR A 445 -6.03 15.43 23.03
N ASP A 446 -6.71 14.42 22.46
CA ASP A 446 -6.13 13.10 22.24
C ASP A 446 -5.34 13.08 20.93
N LEU A 447 -4.07 12.66 20.98
CA LEU A 447 -3.17 12.68 19.81
C LEU A 447 -3.62 11.73 18.69
N THR A 448 -4.29 10.64 19.08
CA THR A 448 -4.97 9.67 18.22
C THR A 448 -6.42 9.57 18.68
N ARG A 449 -7.37 9.64 17.74
CA ARG A 449 -8.82 9.55 18.04
C ARG A 449 -9.61 8.91 16.90
N THR A 450 -10.67 8.21 17.25
CA THR A 450 -11.64 7.64 16.30
C THR A 450 -12.82 8.59 16.11
N VAL A 451 -13.32 8.70 14.88
CA VAL A 451 -14.42 9.58 14.46
C VAL A 451 -15.34 8.80 13.52
N THR A 452 -16.63 8.68 13.88
CA THR A 452 -17.67 8.23 12.96
C THR A 452 -18.20 9.44 12.17
N LEU A 453 -18.16 9.39 10.84
CA LEU A 453 -18.57 10.48 9.97
C LEU A 453 -20.10 10.66 9.99
N THR A 454 -20.57 11.86 10.32
CA THR A 454 -21.99 12.25 10.28
C THR A 454 -22.33 13.17 9.10
N GLY A 455 -21.31 13.54 8.32
CA GLY A 455 -21.29 14.53 7.24
C GLY A 455 -19.83 14.91 6.97
N ASP A 456 -19.61 16.02 6.27
CA ASP A 456 -18.25 16.52 5.98
C ASP A 456 -17.47 16.84 7.27
N LEU A 457 -16.39 16.08 7.52
CA LEU A 457 -15.49 16.32 8.64
C LEU A 457 -14.51 17.43 8.28
N ASN A 458 -14.50 18.49 9.09
CA ASN A 458 -13.58 19.61 8.94
C ASN A 458 -12.88 19.81 10.29
N LEU A 459 -11.60 19.44 10.38
CA LEU A 459 -10.81 19.50 11.62
C LEU A 459 -9.40 20.05 11.38
N THR A 460 -8.84 20.67 12.41
CA THR A 460 -7.45 21.11 12.44
C THR A 460 -6.76 20.58 13.69
N ALA A 461 -5.68 19.83 13.51
CA ALA A 461 -4.71 19.52 14.54
C ALA A 461 -3.85 20.75 14.81
N ASN A 462 -3.98 21.35 16.00
CA ASN A 462 -3.13 22.47 16.39
C ASN A 462 -1.88 21.97 17.10
N VAL A 463 -0.73 22.37 16.59
CA VAL A 463 0.59 22.02 17.11
C VAL A 463 1.43 23.28 17.28
N VAL A 464 2.45 23.22 18.12
CA VAL A 464 3.48 24.25 18.26
C VAL A 464 4.83 23.63 17.95
N SER A 465 5.48 24.06 16.87
CA SER A 465 6.87 23.71 16.57
C SER A 465 7.84 24.39 17.53
N ALA A 466 8.87 23.65 17.94
CA ALA A 466 10.06 24.19 18.57
C ALA A 466 11.06 24.68 17.51
N ASN A 467 11.89 25.66 17.86
CA ASN A 467 12.94 26.17 16.97
C ASN A 467 13.91 25.05 16.57
N TYR A 468 14.22 24.97 15.28
CA TYR A 468 15.19 24.04 14.69
C TYR A 468 15.78 24.67 13.43
N GLU A 469 17.02 24.26 13.10
CA GLU A 469 17.62 24.48 11.79
C GLU A 469 17.66 23.17 11.00
N MET A 470 18.01 22.06 11.68
CA MET A 470 18.02 20.69 11.14
C MET A 470 17.61 19.68 12.23
N LEU A 471 16.95 18.59 11.84
CA LEU A 471 16.62 17.46 12.70
C LEU A 471 16.81 16.12 11.97
N TRP A 472 17.53 15.19 12.60
CA TRP A 472 17.55 13.77 12.27
C TRP A 472 16.76 13.00 13.35
N ASP A 473 15.47 12.80 13.09
CA ASP A 473 14.57 11.95 13.91
C ASP A 473 14.62 10.47 13.48
N PHE A 474 15.12 10.20 12.27
CA PHE A 474 15.14 8.91 11.59
C PHE A 474 13.75 8.25 11.46
N CYS A 475 12.69 9.04 11.28
CA CYS A 475 11.30 8.58 11.21
C CYS A 475 11.04 7.48 10.15
N GLN A 476 11.84 7.40 9.08
CA GLN A 476 11.79 6.38 8.02
C GLN A 476 12.09 4.93 8.50
N LEU A 477 12.32 4.74 9.80
CA LEU A 477 12.64 3.47 10.42
C LEU A 477 11.61 3.02 11.49
N LYS A 478 10.54 3.80 11.73
CA LYS A 478 9.47 3.53 12.74
C LYS A 478 8.77 2.17 12.55
N ASP A 479 8.79 1.61 11.35
CA ASP A 479 8.05 0.44 10.88
C ASP A 479 8.80 -0.91 10.96
N GLY A 480 10.03 -0.97 11.47
CA GLY A 480 10.74 -2.27 11.56
C GLY A 480 11.97 -2.33 12.47
N ASN A 481 12.05 -3.36 13.32
CA ASN A 481 13.03 -3.52 14.41
C ASN A 481 14.51 -3.49 13.97
N ASN A 482 14.84 -3.94 12.76
CA ASN A 482 16.18 -3.82 12.18
C ASN A 482 16.03 -3.43 10.70
N LYS A 483 16.82 -2.46 10.23
CA LYS A 483 16.82 -1.97 8.83
C LYS A 483 18.23 -1.61 8.38
N THR A 484 18.46 -1.57 7.07
CA THR A 484 19.66 -0.93 6.48
C THR A 484 19.34 0.53 6.20
N LEU A 485 20.12 1.45 6.75
CA LEU A 485 20.05 2.88 6.48
C LEU A 485 21.15 3.24 5.47
N THR A 486 20.79 3.89 4.36
CA THR A 486 21.75 4.47 3.41
C THR A 486 22.44 5.67 4.03
N LEU A 487 23.75 5.79 3.84
CA LEU A 487 24.57 6.90 4.33
C LEU A 487 25.44 7.50 3.21
N PRO A 488 25.82 8.78 3.30
CA PRO A 488 25.35 9.75 4.30
C PRO A 488 23.91 10.21 4.04
N LEU A 489 23.25 10.75 5.08
CA LEU A 489 21.81 11.04 5.14
C LEU A 489 21.55 12.54 5.40
N ALA A 490 20.76 13.21 4.57
CA ALA A 490 20.28 14.57 4.85
C ALA A 490 19.38 14.61 6.11
N ALA A 491 19.15 15.79 6.69
CA ALA A 491 18.20 15.93 7.80
C ALA A 491 16.80 15.46 7.37
N ASN A 492 16.09 14.78 8.27
CA ASN A 492 14.68 14.43 8.07
C ASN A 492 13.82 15.70 7.92
N HIS A 493 14.17 16.75 8.67
CA HIS A 493 13.58 18.07 8.56
C HIS A 493 14.69 19.12 8.57
N ALA A 494 14.64 20.10 7.65
CA ALA A 494 15.50 21.27 7.66
C ALA A 494 14.65 22.54 7.53
N ALA A 495 15.04 23.63 8.18
CA ALA A 495 14.37 24.92 8.08
C ALA A 495 14.66 25.63 6.74
N SER A 496 15.77 25.26 6.08
CA SER A 496 16.13 25.70 4.73
C SER A 496 16.55 24.52 3.87
N ALA A 497 15.96 24.40 2.67
CA ALA A 497 16.35 23.40 1.68
C ALA A 497 17.79 23.58 1.15
N GLU A 498 18.35 24.80 1.27
CA GLU A 498 19.74 25.12 0.91
C GLU A 498 20.75 24.70 1.98
N ASN A 499 20.29 24.34 3.19
CA ASN A 499 21.12 23.80 4.27
C ASN A 499 20.50 22.53 4.88
N PRO A 500 20.37 21.44 4.09
CA PRO A 500 19.72 20.20 4.53
C PRO A 500 20.57 19.39 5.51
N GLY A 501 21.79 19.86 5.83
CA GLY A 501 22.78 19.12 6.61
C GLY A 501 23.20 17.80 5.97
N THR A 502 24.01 17.04 6.69
CA THR A 502 24.41 15.67 6.34
C THR A 502 24.82 14.93 7.61
N PHE A 503 24.29 13.73 7.86
CA PHE A 503 24.71 12.79 8.90
C PHE A 503 25.43 11.60 8.26
N GLY A 504 26.51 11.11 8.87
CA GLY A 504 27.26 9.97 8.37
C GLY A 504 28.05 9.23 9.45
N ILE A 505 28.68 8.13 9.05
CA ILE A 505 29.64 7.37 9.86
C ILE A 505 30.94 7.24 9.07
N MET A 506 32.03 7.68 9.69
CA MET A 506 33.39 7.55 9.16
C MET A 506 34.08 6.34 9.78
N THR A 507 34.77 5.56 8.96
CA THR A 507 35.42 4.29 9.35
C THR A 507 36.82 4.18 8.74
N VAL A 508 37.74 3.48 9.42
CA VAL A 508 39.01 3.06 8.81
C VAL A 508 39.01 1.61 8.34
N GLU A 509 38.09 0.75 8.78
CA GLU A 509 38.13 -0.67 8.40
C GLU A 509 37.73 -0.89 6.93
N HIS A 510 36.90 0.01 6.39
CA HIS A 510 36.36 -0.05 5.03
C HIS A 510 37.13 0.81 4.01
N SER A 511 38.15 1.57 4.43
CA SER A 511 38.99 2.33 3.49
C SER A 511 40.01 1.44 2.80
N ALA A 512 40.41 1.83 1.58
CA ALA A 512 41.29 1.02 0.73
C ALA A 512 42.72 0.83 1.29
N ASP A 513 43.17 1.73 2.18
CA ASP A 513 44.48 1.67 2.84
C ASP A 513 44.42 1.16 4.30
N LYS A 514 43.20 1.02 4.86
CA LYS A 514 42.93 0.71 6.27
C LYS A 514 43.61 1.65 7.28
N ALA A 515 43.88 2.88 6.86
CA ALA A 515 44.61 3.88 7.64
C ALA A 515 43.94 5.27 7.61
N THR A 516 43.35 5.64 6.48
CA THR A 516 42.58 6.87 6.29
C THR A 516 41.10 6.62 6.63
N TYR A 517 40.41 7.59 7.23
CA TYR A 517 38.95 7.52 7.43
C TYR A 517 38.21 7.75 6.11
N ALA A 518 37.19 6.94 5.85
CA ALA A 518 36.27 7.09 4.71
C ALA A 518 34.81 6.98 5.16
N ASP A 519 33.90 7.56 4.38
CA ASP A 519 32.46 7.45 4.58
C ASP A 519 31.95 6.01 4.40
N THR A 520 31.07 5.58 5.29
CA THR A 520 30.23 4.39 5.05
C THR A 520 29.07 4.74 4.12
N THR A 521 28.78 3.87 3.15
CA THR A 521 27.62 4.02 2.25
C THR A 521 26.31 3.54 2.87
N SER A 522 26.37 2.82 4.01
CA SER A 522 25.21 2.34 4.75
C SER A 522 25.57 1.86 6.15
N CYS A 523 24.62 1.88 7.08
CA CYS A 523 24.72 1.19 8.37
C CYS A 523 23.51 0.27 8.65
N GLN A 524 23.66 -0.70 9.55
CA GLN A 524 22.58 -1.58 9.99
C GLN A 524 22.01 -1.07 11.31
N THR A 525 20.77 -0.58 11.29
CA THR A 525 20.03 -0.14 12.49
C THR A 525 19.42 -1.35 13.21
N ARG A 526 19.31 -1.27 14.54
CA ARG A 526 18.86 -2.36 15.41
C ARG A 526 18.06 -1.84 16.59
N ASN A 527 17.13 -2.66 17.08
CA ASN A 527 16.26 -2.34 18.22
C ASN A 527 15.48 -1.02 18.06
N ASN A 528 15.08 -0.76 16.82
CA ASN A 528 14.32 0.40 16.36
C ASN A 528 12.97 0.52 17.10
N LYS A 529 12.92 1.32 18.18
CA LYS A 529 11.80 1.43 19.13
C LYS A 529 11.75 2.81 19.79
N ALA A 530 10.60 3.15 20.36
CA ALA A 530 10.45 4.30 21.24
C ALA A 530 10.77 3.95 22.71
N TYR A 531 11.36 4.89 23.45
CA TYR A 531 11.73 4.76 24.86
C TYR A 531 11.29 6.01 25.63
N ILE A 532 10.91 5.87 26.90
CA ILE A 532 10.64 7.01 27.79
C ILE A 532 11.98 7.66 28.16
N TYR A 533 12.04 9.01 28.17
CA TYR A 533 13.29 9.75 28.37
C TYR A 533 13.07 11.07 29.11
N ASN A 534 13.93 11.39 30.09
CA ASN A 534 13.89 12.62 30.89
C ASN A 534 12.46 13.02 31.34
N ASP A 535 11.75 12.09 31.97
CA ASP A 535 10.35 12.22 32.44
C ASP A 535 9.32 12.61 31.36
N SER A 536 9.59 12.30 30.09
CA SER A 536 8.63 12.47 28.99
C SER A 536 7.36 11.66 29.24
N LYS A 537 6.19 12.31 29.09
CA LYS A 537 4.88 11.63 29.22
C LYS A 537 4.69 10.57 28.12
N GLU A 538 5.14 10.90 26.92
CA GLU A 538 5.12 10.00 25.76
C GLU A 538 6.51 9.38 25.55
N PRO A 539 6.61 8.14 25.05
CA PRO A 539 7.89 7.54 24.68
C PRO A 539 8.43 8.20 23.41
N VAL A 540 9.65 8.70 23.45
CA VAL A 540 10.33 9.33 22.33
C VAL A 540 11.05 8.28 21.50
N LEU A 541 10.99 8.41 20.18
CA LEU A 541 11.67 7.53 19.24
C LEU A 541 13.18 7.78 19.24
N PHE A 542 13.96 6.81 19.72
CA PHE A 542 15.42 6.86 19.65
C PHE A 542 15.93 5.79 18.70
N MET A 543 16.25 6.25 17.50
CA MET A 543 16.52 5.42 16.35
C MET A 543 18.02 5.28 16.14
N ALA A 544 18.44 4.03 16.02
CA ALA A 544 19.73 3.62 16.50
C ALA A 544 20.67 3.28 15.32
N ALA A 545 21.26 4.31 14.73
CA ALA A 545 22.37 4.13 13.79
C ALA A 545 23.51 3.42 14.53
N LEU A 546 23.94 2.24 14.07
CA LEU A 546 24.91 1.41 14.79
C LEU A 546 26.34 1.73 14.36
N LEU A 547 27.15 2.15 15.33
CA LEU A 547 28.61 2.26 15.21
C LEU A 547 29.28 0.98 15.74
N ARG A 548 30.09 0.33 14.88
CA ARG A 548 30.85 -0.90 15.19
C ARG A 548 32.34 -0.69 14.95
N THR A 549 33.03 -0.21 15.97
CA THR A 549 34.49 -0.07 15.94
C THR A 549 35.16 -1.40 16.29
N ARG A 550 36.09 -1.89 15.47
CA ARG A 550 36.78 -3.16 15.71
C ARG A 550 37.92 -3.04 16.73
N LEU A 551 37.91 -3.91 17.73
CA LEU A 551 38.91 -4.03 18.81
C LEU A 551 40.00 -5.06 18.45
N ASP A 552 41.16 -4.97 19.10
CA ASP A 552 42.22 -5.97 18.95
C ASP A 552 41.81 -7.30 19.61
N SER A 553 41.56 -8.33 18.79
CA SER A 553 41.10 -9.63 19.26
C SER A 553 42.11 -10.38 20.13
N VAL A 554 43.41 -10.11 19.99
CA VAL A 554 44.46 -10.73 20.81
C VAL A 554 44.50 -10.07 22.19
N VAL A 555 44.44 -8.74 22.25
CA VAL A 555 44.45 -8.01 23.53
C VAL A 555 43.16 -8.24 24.32
N VAL A 556 41.98 -8.20 23.67
CA VAL A 556 40.70 -8.58 24.30
C VAL A 556 40.80 -9.96 24.95
N GLU A 557 41.35 -10.95 24.25
CA GLU A 557 41.48 -12.30 24.78
C GLU A 557 42.56 -12.48 25.85
N GLN A 558 43.55 -11.59 25.93
CA GLN A 558 44.55 -11.62 27.01
C GLN A 558 43.96 -11.01 28.28
N GLU A 559 43.25 -9.89 28.18
CA GLU A 559 42.62 -9.23 29.33
C GLU A 559 41.41 -10.01 29.86
N GLU A 560 40.57 -10.61 29.00
CA GLU A 560 39.48 -11.51 29.42
C GLU A 560 39.96 -12.73 30.24
N LYS A 561 41.22 -13.16 30.04
CA LYS A 561 41.84 -14.32 30.72
C LYS A 561 42.67 -13.92 31.94
N ALA A 562 42.81 -12.61 32.23
CA ALA A 562 43.64 -12.12 33.33
C ALA A 562 42.96 -12.30 34.70
N VAL A 563 43.74 -12.71 35.70
CA VAL A 563 43.26 -12.85 37.09
C VAL A 563 42.90 -11.47 37.64
N GLY A 564 41.60 -11.24 37.88
CA GLY A 564 41.07 -9.97 38.37
C GLY A 564 40.40 -9.09 37.31
N TYR A 565 40.16 -9.58 36.09
CA TYR A 565 39.30 -8.93 35.09
C TYR A 565 37.92 -8.57 35.68
N LYS A 566 37.43 -7.37 35.36
CA LYS A 566 36.20 -6.79 35.95
C LYS A 566 35.07 -6.49 34.95
N GLY A 567 35.21 -6.84 33.67
CA GLY A 567 34.32 -6.36 32.62
C GLY A 567 34.70 -5.00 32.02
N GLU A 568 35.87 -4.47 32.41
CA GLU A 568 36.55 -3.34 31.77
C GLU A 568 37.84 -3.85 31.10
N LEU A 569 38.15 -3.32 29.92
CA LEU A 569 39.40 -3.59 29.16
C LEU A 569 40.19 -2.28 29.06
N THR A 570 41.52 -2.31 29.18
CA THR A 570 42.35 -1.09 29.28
C THR A 570 43.35 -0.90 28.14
N ASN A 571 43.81 -1.97 27.48
CA ASN A 571 44.72 -1.87 26.31
C ASN A 571 44.06 -2.35 25.01
N ALA A 572 42.82 -2.84 25.07
CA ALA A 572 42.06 -3.33 23.90
C ALA A 572 41.57 -2.21 22.95
N CYS A 573 41.83 -0.94 23.28
CA CYS A 573 41.43 0.22 22.51
C CYS A 573 42.00 0.19 21.09
N CYS A 574 41.13 0.34 20.10
CA CYS A 574 41.57 0.57 18.72
C CYS A 574 42.28 1.95 18.63
N LYS A 575 43.22 2.08 17.70
CA LYS A 575 43.94 3.35 17.48
C LYS A 575 43.10 4.41 16.75
N ASN A 576 42.20 3.95 15.88
CA ASN A 576 41.42 4.78 14.98
C ASN A 576 39.93 4.41 15.15
N PRO A 577 39.24 4.95 16.17
CA PRO A 577 37.84 4.64 16.39
C PRO A 577 36.95 5.29 15.32
N ASP A 578 36.17 4.44 14.64
CA ASP A 578 35.04 4.88 13.81
C ASP A 578 34.15 5.88 14.59
N TYR A 579 33.53 6.83 13.90
CA TYR A 579 32.75 7.90 14.52
C TYR A 579 31.52 8.31 13.70
N TYR A 580 30.46 8.74 14.40
CA TYR A 580 29.38 9.50 13.77
C TYR A 580 29.83 10.93 13.50
N TYR A 581 29.31 11.55 12.45
CA TYR A 581 29.39 12.99 12.28
C TYR A 581 28.09 13.58 11.73
N ILE A 582 27.91 14.89 11.97
CA ILE A 582 27.08 15.75 11.14
C ILE A 582 27.94 16.84 10.49
N LYS A 583 27.53 17.27 9.30
CA LYS A 583 28.10 18.40 8.54
C LYS A 583 26.97 19.33 8.13
N PHE A 584 27.14 20.64 8.34
CA PHE A 584 26.15 21.65 7.97
C PHE A 584 26.78 23.03 7.81
N SER A 585 26.09 23.96 7.14
CA SER A 585 26.49 25.37 7.09
C SER A 585 25.97 26.11 8.33
N THR A 586 26.73 27.08 8.82
CA THR A 586 26.31 28.03 9.88
C THR A 586 26.26 29.48 9.38
N LYS A 587 26.28 29.72 8.06
CA LYS A 587 26.12 31.06 7.48
C LYS A 587 24.84 31.75 7.97
N GLY A 588 24.99 32.97 8.49
CA GLY A 588 23.91 33.75 9.11
C GLY A 588 23.45 33.27 10.50
N MET A 589 24.04 32.21 11.05
CA MET A 589 23.67 31.62 12.33
C MET A 589 24.65 32.00 13.45
N THR A 590 24.09 32.34 14.61
CA THR A 590 24.79 32.58 15.88
C THR A 590 24.19 31.71 17.00
N GLY A 591 24.85 31.58 18.14
CA GLY A 591 24.35 30.84 19.31
C GLY A 591 24.07 29.34 19.07
N VAL A 592 24.75 28.75 18.09
CA VAL A 592 24.42 27.43 17.51
C VAL A 592 24.59 26.30 18.53
N LYS A 593 23.54 25.50 18.72
CA LYS A 593 23.50 24.34 19.62
C LYS A 593 23.24 23.06 18.84
N VAL A 594 23.84 21.97 19.28
CA VAL A 594 23.56 20.61 18.77
C VAL A 594 23.12 19.76 19.95
N ALA A 595 21.87 19.31 19.93
CA ALA A 595 21.36 18.29 20.83
C ALA A 595 21.43 16.92 20.16
N SER A 596 21.68 15.88 20.95
CA SER A 596 21.71 14.47 20.50
C SER A 596 21.71 13.55 21.71
N VAL A 597 21.28 12.30 21.57
CA VAL A 597 21.45 11.28 22.62
C VAL A 597 22.23 10.08 22.14
N ILE A 598 22.98 9.45 23.05
CA ILE A 598 23.76 8.24 22.79
C ILE A 598 23.43 7.11 23.77
N LEU A 599 23.55 5.87 23.31
CA LEU A 599 23.37 4.63 24.07
C LEU A 599 24.47 3.63 23.71
N ALA A 600 24.81 2.72 24.63
CA ALA A 600 25.59 1.52 24.34
C ALA A 600 24.86 0.29 24.88
N GLU A 601 24.76 -0.80 24.10
CA GLU A 601 24.12 -2.06 24.52
C GLU A 601 25.14 -3.15 24.92
N ALA A 602 26.39 -2.99 24.51
CA ALA A 602 27.50 -3.90 24.77
C ALA A 602 28.81 -3.07 24.78
N ARG A 603 29.96 -3.74 24.67
CA ARG A 603 31.31 -3.12 24.59
C ARG A 603 31.31 -1.72 23.99
N MET A 604 31.83 -0.74 24.73
CA MET A 604 32.01 0.63 24.23
C MET A 604 33.12 1.36 25.00
N HIS A 605 33.74 2.36 24.38
CA HIS A 605 34.65 3.28 25.09
C HIS A 605 33.88 3.97 26.24
N LYS A 606 34.44 3.95 27.45
CA LYS A 606 33.86 4.55 28.66
C LYS A 606 33.63 6.05 28.50
N THR A 607 34.42 6.71 27.66
CA THR A 607 34.24 8.11 27.28
C THR A 607 33.98 8.22 25.79
N THR A 608 32.92 8.92 25.41
CA THR A 608 32.71 9.42 24.03
C THR A 608 32.99 10.91 24.01
N LYS A 609 33.92 11.36 23.16
CA LYS A 609 34.21 12.77 22.90
C LYS A 609 33.21 13.31 21.87
N VAL A 610 32.62 14.47 22.16
CA VAL A 610 31.90 15.27 21.17
C VAL A 610 32.84 16.39 20.73
N GLU A 611 33.11 16.52 19.43
CA GLU A 611 34.17 17.39 18.91
C GLU A 611 33.70 18.15 17.68
N TYR A 612 34.25 19.35 17.43
CA TYR A 612 33.99 20.11 16.20
C TYR A 612 35.25 20.39 15.37
N SER A 613 35.06 20.59 14.07
CA SER A 613 36.09 20.96 13.10
C SER A 613 35.53 21.87 12.01
N LEU A 614 36.37 22.72 11.45
CA LEU A 614 36.07 23.58 10.28
C LEU A 614 36.76 23.10 8.99
N ASP A 615 37.77 22.23 9.11
CA ASP A 615 38.62 21.74 8.01
C ASP A 615 38.49 20.23 7.76
N ASN A 616 37.65 19.55 8.56
CA ASN A 616 37.48 18.10 8.65
C ASN A 616 38.78 17.32 8.95
N LYS A 617 39.75 17.94 9.63
CA LYS A 617 41.07 17.34 9.97
C LYS A 617 41.48 17.65 11.40
N THR A 618 41.39 18.94 11.76
CA THR A 618 41.71 19.49 13.06
C THR A 618 40.42 19.54 13.89
N TYR A 619 40.34 18.70 14.92
CA TYR A 619 39.16 18.58 15.77
C TYR A 619 39.45 19.11 17.19
N ASN A 620 38.47 19.80 17.77
CA ASN A 620 38.54 20.33 19.13
C ASN A 620 37.41 19.73 19.96
N THR A 621 37.73 19.13 21.11
CA THR A 621 36.73 18.53 22.00
C THR A 621 35.86 19.61 22.65
N LEU A 622 34.53 19.46 22.52
CA LEU A 622 33.51 20.33 23.13
C LEU A 622 33.10 19.82 24.51
N THR A 623 32.83 18.51 24.60
CA THR A 623 32.46 17.82 25.84
C THR A 623 32.78 16.33 25.76
N THR A 624 32.64 15.65 26.88
CA THR A 624 32.81 14.19 27.01
C THR A 624 31.60 13.59 27.70
N VAL A 625 31.02 12.55 27.11
CA VAL A 625 29.90 11.79 27.69
C VAL A 625 30.43 10.48 28.26
N THR A 626 30.15 10.22 29.54
CA THR A 626 30.60 9.03 30.26
C THR A 626 29.57 7.91 30.21
N ILE A 627 30.03 6.70 29.91
CA ILE A 627 29.26 5.47 29.83
C ILE A 627 29.79 4.51 30.90
N ASP A 628 29.31 4.63 32.14
CA ASP A 628 29.76 3.79 33.26
C ASP A 628 29.19 2.36 33.22
N SER A 629 28.06 2.19 32.54
CA SER A 629 27.41 0.89 32.26
C SER A 629 26.75 0.90 30.89
N VAL A 630 26.42 -0.30 30.38
CA VAL A 630 25.82 -0.54 29.06
C VAL A 630 24.49 -1.27 29.21
N GLY A 631 23.54 -1.00 28.31
CA GLY A 631 22.16 -1.50 28.39
C GLY A 631 21.30 -0.83 29.47
N ASP A 632 21.71 0.35 29.95
CA ASP A 632 21.13 1.04 31.10
C ASP A 632 20.22 2.22 30.73
N ALA A 633 20.73 3.22 30.00
CA ALA A 633 19.99 4.43 29.63
C ALA A 633 20.60 5.19 28.43
N TRP A 634 19.76 5.92 27.70
CA TRP A 634 20.20 6.98 26.78
C TRP A 634 20.79 8.15 27.57
N ARG A 635 21.82 8.81 27.01
CA ARG A 635 22.57 9.90 27.64
C ARG A 635 22.59 11.13 26.73
N ASP A 636 22.35 12.31 27.30
CA ASP A 636 22.47 13.58 26.58
C ASP A 636 23.91 13.80 26.09
N ALA A 637 24.06 14.17 24.83
CA ALA A 637 25.31 14.59 24.19
C ALA A 637 25.14 16.01 23.62
N ASN A 638 24.53 16.89 24.42
CA ASN A 638 24.14 18.24 24.03
C ASN A 638 25.29 19.23 24.20
N ILE A 639 25.54 20.04 23.17
CA ILE A 639 26.61 21.05 23.12
C ILE A 639 26.11 22.40 22.61
N THR A 640 26.85 23.45 22.95
CA THR A 640 26.83 24.74 22.25
C THR A 640 28.15 24.86 21.50
N LEU A 641 28.11 25.28 20.24
CA LEU A 641 29.31 25.54 19.44
C LEU A 641 29.95 26.88 19.86
N PRO A 642 31.28 27.00 19.82
CA PRO A 642 31.94 28.28 20.09
C PRO A 642 31.76 29.24 18.91
N ALA A 643 31.89 30.54 19.17
CA ALA A 643 31.75 31.61 18.15
C ALA A 643 32.63 31.41 16.90
N ALA A 644 33.76 30.72 17.01
CA ALA A 644 34.61 30.36 15.86
C ALA A 644 33.92 29.43 14.84
N ALA A 645 32.81 28.79 15.19
CA ALA A 645 31.99 27.96 14.30
C ALA A 645 30.71 28.68 13.81
N GLU A 646 30.54 29.97 14.10
CA GLU A 646 29.43 30.80 13.59
C GLU A 646 29.78 31.34 12.19
N ASN A 647 28.75 31.57 11.37
CA ASN A 647 28.87 32.12 10.01
C ASN A 647 29.79 31.34 9.02
N GLN A 648 29.98 30.03 9.22
CA GLN A 648 30.89 29.19 8.40
C GLN A 648 30.18 28.49 7.25
N ASP A 649 30.86 28.29 6.12
CA ASP A 649 30.36 27.48 4.98
C ASP A 649 30.16 26.00 5.33
N ALA A 650 30.97 25.45 6.25
CA ALA A 650 30.83 24.10 6.76
C ALA A 650 31.40 23.98 8.17
N VAL A 651 30.58 23.47 9.10
CA VAL A 651 30.99 22.96 10.40
C VAL A 651 30.78 21.44 10.40
N TYR A 652 31.75 20.72 10.96
CA TYR A 652 31.68 19.29 11.22
C TYR A 652 31.59 19.08 12.72
N VAL A 653 30.64 18.28 13.19
CA VAL A 653 30.53 17.85 14.60
C VAL A 653 30.55 16.33 14.61
N ARG A 654 31.37 15.72 15.48
CA ARG A 654 31.51 14.25 15.58
C ARG A 654 31.38 13.73 17.00
N TRP A 655 30.99 12.46 17.09
CA TRP A 655 30.92 11.67 18.32
C TRP A 655 31.86 10.47 18.16
N ILE A 656 32.97 10.47 18.89
CA ILE A 656 34.09 9.53 18.72
C ILE A 656 34.51 8.91 20.05
N GLY A 657 34.84 7.61 20.05
CA GLY A 657 35.33 6.93 21.25
C GLY A 657 36.70 7.47 21.70
N ASP A 658 36.90 7.67 23.00
CA ASP A 658 38.20 8.09 23.51
C ASP A 658 39.16 6.91 23.65
N THR A 659 40.25 6.91 22.89
CA THR A 659 41.28 5.85 22.87
C THR A 659 41.96 5.66 24.22
N GLU A 660 42.05 6.72 25.03
CA GLU A 660 42.66 6.68 26.36
C GLU A 660 41.67 6.26 27.46
N SER A 661 40.39 6.08 27.12
CA SER A 661 39.37 5.58 28.06
C SER A 661 39.24 4.05 27.98
N PRO A 662 39.01 3.35 29.12
CA PRO A 662 38.75 1.91 29.10
C PRO A 662 37.54 1.53 28.24
N ILE A 663 37.50 0.31 27.71
CA ILE A 663 36.28 -0.26 27.11
C ILE A 663 35.45 -0.90 28.23
N VAL A 664 34.20 -0.49 28.40
CA VAL A 664 33.24 -1.06 29.36
C VAL A 664 32.33 -2.09 28.69
N GLY A 665 31.91 -3.10 29.46
CA GLY A 665 30.77 -3.95 29.13
C GLY A 665 31.10 -5.30 28.48
N PRO A 666 30.16 -6.27 28.52
CA PRO A 666 30.35 -7.59 27.95
C PRO A 666 30.34 -7.55 26.40
N GLY A 667 31.08 -8.48 25.79
CA GLY A 667 30.95 -8.75 24.36
C GLY A 667 29.68 -9.57 24.06
N MET A 668 28.95 -9.24 22.99
CA MET A 668 27.76 -10.01 22.61
C MET A 668 28.13 -11.40 22.09
N ALA A 669 27.33 -12.41 22.47
CA ALA A 669 27.40 -13.74 21.87
C ALA A 669 26.81 -13.70 20.44
N GLY A 670 27.58 -14.20 19.47
CA GLY A 670 27.13 -14.36 18.08
C GLY A 670 28.19 -14.02 17.04
N THR A 671 27.85 -14.31 15.79
CA THR A 671 28.62 -13.95 14.59
C THR A 671 27.80 -12.98 13.73
N ASP A 672 28.38 -11.82 13.45
CA ASP A 672 28.01 -11.02 12.29
C ASP A 672 28.68 -11.60 11.03
N LYS A 673 28.44 -10.98 9.87
CA LYS A 673 29.16 -11.26 8.64
C LYS A 673 29.90 -10.01 8.18
N ASP A 674 31.09 -10.18 7.60
CA ASP A 674 31.79 -9.11 6.89
C ASP A 674 31.13 -8.79 5.54
N GLY A 675 31.67 -7.79 4.83
CA GLY A 675 31.18 -7.40 3.49
C GLY A 675 31.29 -8.47 2.40
N ASN A 676 31.98 -9.60 2.67
CA ASN A 676 32.09 -10.76 1.77
C ASN A 676 31.22 -11.94 2.24
N GLY A 677 30.53 -11.81 3.38
CA GLY A 677 29.68 -12.85 3.96
C GLY A 677 30.37 -13.78 4.96
N TYR A 678 31.65 -13.58 5.30
CA TYR A 678 32.39 -14.42 6.25
C TYR A 678 32.02 -14.11 7.70
N PRO A 679 31.88 -15.13 8.58
CA PRO A 679 31.48 -14.92 9.96
C PRO A 679 32.57 -14.22 10.78
N VAL A 680 32.21 -13.08 11.39
CA VAL A 680 33.06 -12.31 12.33
C VAL A 680 32.39 -12.23 13.70
N SER A 681 33.12 -12.46 14.79
CA SER A 681 32.49 -12.55 16.11
C SER A 681 32.17 -11.18 16.71
N ARG A 682 30.92 -11.01 17.19
CA ARG A 682 30.43 -9.74 17.76
C ARG A 682 31.22 -9.27 18.98
N LYS A 683 31.85 -10.18 19.73
CA LYS A 683 32.58 -9.85 20.98
C LYS A 683 33.80 -8.92 20.79
N TYR A 684 34.24 -8.69 19.55
CA TYR A 684 35.39 -7.84 19.19
C TYR A 684 35.00 -6.49 18.58
N TYR A 685 33.73 -6.08 18.65
CA TYR A 685 33.29 -4.75 18.19
C TYR A 685 32.73 -3.94 19.34
N THR A 686 32.80 -2.61 19.23
CA THR A 686 31.97 -1.71 20.02
C THR A 686 30.52 -1.71 19.51
N TYR A 687 29.58 -1.31 20.36
CA TYR A 687 28.16 -1.15 20.04
C TYR A 687 27.62 0.13 20.67
N GLN A 688 27.85 1.25 19.98
CA GLN A 688 27.19 2.52 20.28
C GLN A 688 26.03 2.76 19.32
N PHE A 689 25.07 3.55 19.77
CA PHE A 689 23.96 4.11 19.01
C PHE A 689 23.88 5.62 19.27
N ILE A 690 23.45 6.40 18.28
CA ILE A 690 23.09 7.82 18.38
C ILE A 690 21.67 8.01 17.82
N GLY A 691 20.91 8.96 18.37
CA GLY A 691 19.56 9.31 17.91
C GLY A 691 19.15 10.75 18.23
N ASN A 692 18.05 11.19 17.60
CA ASN A 692 17.42 12.51 17.78
C ASN A 692 18.43 13.68 17.75
N ILE A 693 19.15 13.80 16.62
CA ILE A 693 20.18 14.84 16.45
C ILE A 693 19.48 16.11 15.97
N LYS A 694 19.46 17.17 16.79
CA LYS A 694 18.79 18.44 16.49
C LYS A 694 19.77 19.61 16.56
N VAL A 695 19.84 20.40 15.49
CA VAL A 695 20.59 21.66 15.45
C VAL A 695 19.62 22.81 15.65
N THR A 696 19.95 23.76 16.51
CA THR A 696 19.21 25.02 16.69
C THR A 696 20.17 26.21 16.69
N ALA A 697 19.69 27.38 16.29
CA ALA A 697 20.49 28.60 16.26
C ALA A 697 19.64 29.83 16.64
N GLU A 698 20.34 30.94 16.86
CA GLU A 698 19.80 32.29 16.86
C GLU A 698 20.15 32.90 15.51
N THR A 699 19.18 32.95 14.60
CA THR A 699 19.33 33.43 13.22
C THR A 699 19.30 34.95 13.17
N GLY A 700 20.41 35.60 12.78
CA GLY A 700 20.43 37.06 12.54
C GLY A 700 21.67 37.85 13.03
N GLY A 701 22.58 37.28 13.83
CA GLY A 701 23.62 38.08 14.50
C GLY A 701 24.66 38.75 13.59
N ALA A 702 25.11 38.07 12.54
CA ALA A 702 26.36 38.43 11.83
C ALA A 702 26.30 39.69 10.93
N ALA A 703 25.10 40.17 10.55
CA ALA A 703 24.96 41.29 9.59
C ALA A 703 24.78 42.67 10.26
N ILE A 704 24.66 42.71 11.59
CA ILE A 704 24.27 43.93 12.32
C ILE A 704 25.50 44.77 12.72
N GLU A 705 26.58 44.14 13.21
CA GLU A 705 27.77 44.85 13.70
C GLU A 705 28.51 45.64 12.59
N GLU A 706 28.39 45.25 11.32
CA GLU A 706 28.98 45.99 10.18
C GLU A 706 28.12 47.19 9.74
N LEU A 707 26.86 47.29 10.18
CA LEU A 707 25.94 48.38 9.84
C LEU A 707 25.79 49.46 10.92
N GLU A 708 26.03 49.16 12.21
CA GLU A 708 25.90 50.15 13.29
C GLU A 708 27.06 51.16 13.38
N ALA A 709 28.07 51.05 12.50
CA ALA A 709 29.34 51.78 12.61
C ALA A 709 29.33 53.27 12.15
N GLU A 710 28.33 53.74 11.39
CA GLU A 710 28.30 55.11 10.82
C GLU A 710 26.94 55.84 10.98
N ALA A 711 26.56 56.19 12.21
CA ALA A 711 25.33 56.95 12.48
C ALA A 711 25.42 58.44 12.06
N GLY A 712 24.38 58.95 11.39
CA GLY A 712 24.27 60.37 11.04
C GLY A 712 22.88 60.76 10.49
N ALA A 713 22.10 61.49 11.30
CA ALA A 713 20.64 61.64 11.22
C ALA A 713 19.88 60.44 11.83
N ALA A 714 18.53 60.51 11.86
CA ALA A 714 17.69 59.56 12.58
C ALA A 714 16.42 59.21 11.80
N LEU A 715 16.25 57.92 11.46
CA LEU A 715 15.16 57.43 10.65
C LEU A 715 13.80 57.54 11.36
N VAL A 716 12.95 58.46 10.89
CA VAL A 716 11.55 58.58 11.33
C VAL A 716 10.71 57.58 10.55
N VAL A 717 9.94 56.77 11.26
CA VAL A 717 9.18 55.64 10.70
C VAL A 717 7.82 55.56 11.40
N ALA A 718 6.75 55.47 10.60
CA ALA A 718 5.38 55.28 11.05
C ALA A 718 4.75 54.10 10.30
N GLN A 719 4.09 53.19 11.01
CA GLN A 719 3.51 51.97 10.45
C GLN A 719 2.00 51.92 10.68
N ASN A 720 1.27 51.40 9.69
CA ASN A 720 -0.16 51.13 9.74
C ASN A 720 -0.45 49.81 9.03
N GLY A 721 -0.64 48.74 9.81
CA GLY A 721 -0.73 47.38 9.28
C GLY A 721 0.54 46.97 8.51
N ASN A 722 0.38 46.54 7.27
CA ASN A 722 1.48 46.17 6.39
C ASN A 722 2.18 47.37 5.71
N GLN A 723 1.67 48.60 5.84
CA GLN A 723 2.31 49.77 5.24
C GLN A 723 3.21 50.48 6.24
N VAL A 724 4.47 50.71 5.84
CA VAL A 724 5.43 51.50 6.59
C VAL A 724 5.80 52.74 5.78
N THR A 725 5.59 53.92 6.36
CA THR A 725 6.06 55.19 5.82
C THR A 725 7.31 55.63 6.56
N VAL A 726 8.34 55.97 5.78
CA VAL A 726 9.65 56.43 6.25
C VAL A 726 9.85 57.87 5.81
N SER A 727 10.33 58.72 6.71
CA SER A 727 10.70 60.10 6.43
C SER A 727 12.21 60.26 6.59
N ASN A 728 12.90 60.54 5.49
CA ASN A 728 14.30 60.93 5.44
C ASN A 728 14.48 61.88 4.25
N ALA A 729 14.92 63.11 4.52
CA ALA A 729 15.03 64.16 3.50
C ALA A 729 16.35 64.11 2.69
N GLU A 730 17.32 63.30 3.11
CA GLU A 730 18.64 63.20 2.49
C GLU A 730 18.83 61.91 1.67
N ALA A 731 17.96 60.91 1.86
CA ALA A 731 17.98 59.66 1.11
C ALA A 731 17.26 59.79 -0.25
N ALA A 732 17.83 59.19 -1.31
CA ALA A 732 17.19 59.09 -2.62
C ALA A 732 16.21 57.90 -2.71
N THR A 733 16.46 56.85 -1.94
CA THR A 733 15.66 55.61 -1.90
C THR A 733 15.53 55.11 -0.45
N VAL A 734 14.46 54.36 -0.23
CA VAL A 734 14.23 53.55 0.95
C VAL A 734 14.23 52.09 0.52
N GLU A 735 15.02 51.25 1.19
CA GLU A 735 15.26 49.85 0.88
C GLU A 735 14.69 48.98 2.01
N LEU A 736 13.88 47.99 1.67
CA LEU A 736 13.32 47.01 2.60
C LEU A 736 14.09 45.70 2.47
N TYR A 737 14.60 45.21 3.60
CA TYR A 737 15.27 43.92 3.72
C TYR A 737 14.47 42.98 4.62
N ALA A 738 14.44 41.70 4.26
CA ALA A 738 13.97 40.64 5.16
C ALA A 738 15.01 40.38 6.26
N ALA A 739 14.63 39.67 7.33
CA ALA A 739 15.52 39.34 8.45
C ALA A 739 16.80 38.56 8.05
N ASN A 740 16.83 37.94 6.86
CA ASN A 740 18.00 37.27 6.30
C ASN A 740 18.92 38.18 5.47
N GLY A 741 18.68 39.50 5.43
CA GLY A 741 19.47 40.46 4.67
C GLY A 741 19.18 40.51 3.17
N ALA A 742 18.20 39.76 2.65
CA ALA A 742 17.78 39.85 1.26
C ALA A 742 16.96 41.12 0.99
N LEU A 743 17.26 41.84 -0.09
CA LEU A 743 16.49 43.01 -0.53
C LEU A 743 15.11 42.55 -1.06
N VAL A 744 14.05 42.98 -0.38
CA VAL A 744 12.65 42.65 -0.67
C VAL A 744 12.01 43.70 -1.57
N ALA A 745 12.27 44.98 -1.32
CA ALA A 745 11.75 46.10 -2.10
C ALA A 745 12.68 47.32 -2.03
N SER A 746 12.59 48.21 -3.01
CA SER A 746 13.23 49.52 -2.98
C SER A 746 12.29 50.56 -3.58
N GLN A 747 12.16 51.71 -2.93
CA GLN A 747 11.18 52.75 -3.25
C GLN A 747 11.86 54.12 -3.26
N ALA A 748 11.62 54.92 -4.31
CA ALA A 748 12.15 56.28 -4.39
C ALA A 748 11.53 57.20 -3.33
N VAL A 749 12.33 58.08 -2.75
CA VAL A 749 11.88 59.14 -1.83
C VAL A 749 11.27 60.28 -2.64
N ILE A 750 10.07 60.72 -2.25
CA ILE A 750 9.33 61.83 -2.85
C ILE A 750 8.92 62.77 -1.71
N ASP A 751 9.21 64.06 -1.89
CA ASP A 751 8.97 65.13 -0.89
C ASP A 751 9.47 64.80 0.54
N GLY A 752 10.59 64.06 0.62
CA GLY A 752 11.23 63.64 1.87
C GLY A 752 10.62 62.39 2.54
N THR A 753 9.72 61.68 1.85
CA THR A 753 9.08 60.45 2.36
C THR A 753 9.04 59.31 1.33
N ALA A 754 8.90 58.08 1.81
CA ALA A 754 8.53 56.93 1.00
C ALA A 754 7.66 55.95 1.81
N THR A 755 6.73 55.26 1.15
CA THR A 755 5.90 54.21 1.77
C THR A 755 6.19 52.87 1.11
N ILE A 756 6.48 51.84 1.90
CA ILE A 756 6.72 50.47 1.46
C ILE A 756 5.68 49.54 2.10
N THR A 757 5.26 48.52 1.36
CA THR A 757 4.38 47.45 1.85
C THR A 757 5.20 46.24 2.26
N LEU A 758 4.98 45.73 3.47
CA LEU A 758 5.56 44.51 4.01
C LEU A 758 4.79 43.29 3.46
N PRO A 759 5.44 42.30 2.83
CA PRO A 759 4.75 41.27 2.04
C PRO A 759 4.05 40.19 2.87
N ALA A 760 4.50 39.93 4.10
CA ALA A 760 3.94 38.94 5.02
C ALA A 760 4.22 39.35 6.48
N HIS A 761 3.54 38.72 7.45
CA HIS A 761 3.88 38.89 8.87
C HIS A 761 5.32 38.46 9.15
N GLY A 762 6.04 39.24 9.95
CA GLY A 762 7.47 39.00 10.23
C GLY A 762 8.29 40.25 10.54
N VAL A 763 9.59 40.04 10.76
CA VAL A 763 10.57 41.10 11.05
C VAL A 763 11.27 41.53 9.77
N TYR A 764 11.35 42.85 9.56
CA TYR A 764 12.03 43.46 8.42
C TYR A 764 12.93 44.61 8.89
N TYR A 765 13.93 44.93 8.08
CA TYR A 765 14.82 46.07 8.29
C TYR A 765 14.64 47.05 7.14
N ILE A 766 14.35 48.30 7.46
CA ILE A 766 14.26 49.38 6.47
C ILE A 766 15.47 50.28 6.58
N LYS A 767 16.07 50.60 5.44
CA LYS A 767 17.26 51.44 5.30
C LYS A 767 16.95 52.63 4.39
N ALA A 768 17.47 53.81 4.69
CA ALA A 768 17.40 54.98 3.82
C ALA A 768 18.72 55.76 3.91
N GLY A 769 19.49 55.79 2.81
CA GLY A 769 20.85 56.34 2.84
C GLY A 769 21.76 55.52 3.77
N LYS A 770 22.24 56.16 4.85
CA LYS A 770 23.02 55.50 5.92
C LYS A 770 22.16 54.94 7.05
N ASP A 771 20.95 55.46 7.25
CA ASP A 771 20.15 55.16 8.42
C ASP A 771 19.37 53.85 8.23
N ALA A 772 19.24 53.05 9.29
CA ALA A 772 18.45 51.82 9.29
C ALA A 772 17.56 51.68 10.53
N LYS A 773 16.47 50.92 10.43
CA LYS A 773 15.55 50.63 11.54
C LYS A 773 14.77 49.33 11.31
N ALA A 774 14.60 48.54 12.37
CA ALA A 774 13.72 47.37 12.36
C ALA A 774 12.23 47.78 12.41
N VAL A 775 11.39 46.99 11.74
CA VAL A 775 9.92 47.04 11.80
C VAL A 775 9.37 45.61 11.84
N VAL A 776 8.16 45.45 12.37
CA VAL A 776 7.49 44.15 12.52
C VAL A 776 6.05 44.28 12.06
N TYR A 777 5.60 43.36 11.21
CA TYR A 777 4.19 43.25 10.80
C TYR A 777 3.56 42.00 11.42
#